data_AF-A0A1Y4UWG6-F1
#
_entry.id   AF-A0A1Y4UWG6-F1
#
_cell.length_a   1.000
_cell.length_b   1.000
_cell.length_c   1.000
_cell.angle_alpha   90.00
_cell.angle_beta   90.00
_cell.angle_gamma   90.00
#
_symmetry.space_group_name_H-M   'P 1'
#
loop_
_entity.id
_entity.type
_entity.pdbx_description
1 polymer ?
#
loop_
_entity_poly.entity_id
_entity_poly.type
_entity_poly.pdbx_seq_one_letter_code
_entity_poly.pdbx_strand_id
1 'polypeptide(L)'
;MWKGGMFEMKERKKLLSLTLAAALTLGVSAPAMAAEGTAPVFTDVASDAWYAPAVSYVSEKGIMNGTGDNAFGPSLTVTRGMVYQTLYNMAGRPAVAEAASFNDVSDQWYADAAAWAEDEGLTTGVGQGAFGGERAMTRQELGKVFADYADAQGAQADNADLSTYADAASVADWAKDGMERAVALGILSGSQNKLNPTGTAQRSELAQILMNFGKLTFEIPAEDYIKAHAEDFFLTGKAEYTIQGMMVSKDTTFHNDLENVDYTATDDGESVVLKGTVGEQWVTKLSKVLETYTKADGNALKAEDFTNSKDTFIDLKTKAEPDTNFACFVPKDVRLTVNTAWGDVLHVNDPVSEHGYGDYLVCPNKDGKPDFSDVWVVNGAIFANTYDVSRAPVVGSVAAIEKYGNLDLDIKPEVLYTAGLELGDVLDVTVNGQSLEIPFCTAYSDVNTGECVVRDNKESDILVVAINMGNFAGTYGVEEGDIVTFTLAEKAGYLGQYQAHQLERTNERDDYASDEVFANFRAITVGDIAEGVLYRTSSPVNPELGRAAYADDLIEKAGVKTVVNLADDDEAIQGYFAAEGFDSPYYKGLYEAGNVIALNMGVDYKADDFQAKLKTGLEFMIAHEGPYAFHCTEGKDRAGFTAILLEALMGASQEEIVADYMVSYENYYHVEKNSEQYKLISEVAVGMLRDLAGLEKGADLSKVDLQKAAEDYLTGIGLTADQISALKTNLSTPIEG
;
A
#
# COMPACT_ATOMS: atom_id res chain seq x y z
N MET A 1 -27.12 -25.79 52.87
CA MET A 1 -26.42 -26.89 52.19
C MET A 1 -26.97 -27.02 50.77
N TRP A 2 -26.32 -26.38 49.82
CA TRP A 2 -26.47 -26.68 48.39
C TRP A 2 -25.05 -26.79 47.83
N LYS A 3 -24.79 -27.94 47.20
CA LYS A 3 -23.47 -28.40 46.76
C LYS A 3 -23.05 -27.67 45.49
N GLY A 4 -21.75 -27.43 45.38
CA GLY A 4 -21.11 -26.86 44.21
C GLY A 4 -21.26 -27.70 42.94
N GLY A 5 -21.27 -26.99 41.82
CA GLY A 5 -20.93 -27.48 40.49
C GLY A 5 -19.90 -26.50 39.93
N MET A 6 -18.64 -26.87 40.07
CA MET A 6 -17.50 -26.25 39.40
C MET A 6 -17.69 -26.51 37.90
N PHE A 7 -17.98 -25.47 37.12
CA PHE A 7 -18.00 -25.59 35.66
C PHE A 7 -16.54 -25.51 35.19
N GLU A 8 -16.00 -26.63 34.72
CA GLU A 8 -14.76 -26.67 33.94
C GLU A 8 -14.94 -25.79 32.70
N MET A 9 -14.19 -24.69 32.63
CA MET A 9 -13.92 -24.02 31.36
C MET A 9 -13.11 -24.99 30.51
N LYS A 10 -13.75 -25.55 29.47
CA LYS A 10 -13.02 -26.20 28.39
C LYS A 10 -12.06 -25.17 27.80
N GLU A 11 -10.77 -25.49 27.81
CA GLU A 11 -9.78 -24.81 26.99
C GLU A 11 -10.31 -24.69 25.55
N ARG A 12 -10.57 -23.46 25.11
CA ARG A 12 -10.87 -23.16 23.71
C ARG A 12 -9.67 -22.40 23.15
N LYS A 13 -9.06 -22.97 22.12
CA LYS A 13 -8.06 -22.29 21.30
C LYS A 13 -8.68 -21.03 20.72
N LYS A 14 -8.19 -19.85 21.12
CA LYS A 14 -8.40 -18.60 20.38
C LYS A 14 -7.68 -18.74 19.04
N LEU A 15 -8.42 -19.03 17.98
CA LEU A 15 -8.01 -18.71 16.62
C LEU A 15 -8.90 -17.53 16.25
N LEU A 16 -8.34 -16.34 16.09
CA LEU A 16 -9.01 -15.27 15.35
C LEU A 16 -9.19 -15.79 13.92
N SER A 17 -10.42 -16.02 13.49
CA SER A 17 -10.72 -16.47 12.13
C SER A 17 -10.85 -15.26 11.21
N LEU A 18 -9.79 -14.93 10.48
CA LEU A 18 -9.93 -14.26 9.18
C LEU A 18 -10.45 -15.30 8.18
N THR A 19 -11.72 -15.23 7.81
CA THR A 19 -12.25 -15.95 6.65
C THR A 19 -12.94 -15.00 5.68
N LEU A 20 -12.28 -14.84 4.52
CA LEU A 20 -12.71 -14.15 3.32
C LEU A 20 -13.75 -15.00 2.58
N ALA A 21 -14.94 -14.45 2.27
CA ALA A 21 -15.92 -15.12 1.40
C ALA A 21 -16.56 -14.13 0.41
N ALA A 22 -16.33 -14.42 -0.88
CA ALA A 22 -16.86 -13.69 -2.03
C ALA A 22 -18.26 -14.20 -2.44
N ALA A 23 -19.16 -13.29 -2.82
CA ALA A 23 -20.26 -13.60 -3.75
C ALA A 23 -20.80 -12.33 -4.47
N LEU A 24 -20.60 -12.32 -5.78
CA LEU A 24 -21.16 -11.41 -6.80
C LEU A 24 -22.71 -11.49 -6.88
N THR A 25 -23.42 -10.36 -7.08
CA THR A 25 -24.11 -10.03 -8.35
C THR A 25 -25.01 -8.76 -8.30
N LEU A 26 -24.70 -7.81 -9.19
CA LEU A 26 -25.53 -7.01 -10.12
C LEU A 26 -26.73 -6.14 -9.64
N GLY A 27 -26.50 -4.81 -9.68
CA GLY A 27 -27.13 -3.89 -10.64
C GLY A 27 -28.37 -3.09 -10.21
N VAL A 28 -28.27 -1.75 -10.19
CA VAL A 28 -28.95 -0.78 -11.10
C VAL A 28 -28.50 0.66 -10.75
N SER A 29 -28.35 1.46 -11.79
CA SER A 29 -27.82 2.83 -11.91
C SER A 29 -28.68 3.97 -11.34
N ALA A 30 -28.02 5.04 -10.85
CA ALA A 30 -28.46 6.44 -10.92
C ALA A 30 -27.32 7.41 -10.49
N PRO A 31 -27.36 8.71 -10.86
CA PRO A 31 -26.19 9.47 -11.30
C PRO A 31 -25.50 10.32 -10.22
N ALA A 32 -24.28 10.71 -10.57
CA ALA A 32 -23.39 11.63 -9.87
C ALA A 32 -24.08 12.94 -9.45
N MET A 33 -23.83 13.33 -8.19
CA MET A 33 -23.84 14.71 -7.74
C MET A 33 -22.48 14.96 -7.07
N ALA A 34 -21.73 15.89 -7.65
CA ALA A 34 -20.57 16.49 -7.00
C ALA A 34 -21.04 17.38 -5.83
N ALA A 35 -20.35 17.31 -4.69
CA ALA A 35 -20.18 18.47 -3.81
C ALA A 35 -18.94 18.31 -2.92
N GLU A 36 -18.21 19.41 -2.89
CA GLU A 36 -16.96 19.74 -2.19
C GLU A 36 -16.88 19.31 -0.71
N GLY A 37 -15.64 19.05 -0.26
CA GLY A 37 -15.31 18.75 1.12
C GLY A 37 -15.64 19.91 2.07
N THR A 38 -16.70 19.72 2.84
CA THR A 38 -16.91 20.31 4.16
C THR A 38 -17.52 19.20 5.01
N ALA A 39 -16.92 18.91 6.18
CA ALA A 39 -17.45 17.93 7.14
C ALA A 39 -18.97 18.13 7.35
N PRO A 40 -19.77 17.06 7.53
CA PRO A 40 -21.22 17.21 7.64
C PRO A 40 -21.57 18.05 8.87
N VAL A 41 -21.91 19.32 8.64
CA VAL A 41 -22.49 20.18 9.66
C VAL A 41 -23.95 19.75 9.83
N PHE A 42 -24.22 18.96 10.88
CA PHE A 42 -25.60 18.63 11.23
C PHE A 42 -26.32 19.87 11.76
N THR A 43 -27.48 20.16 11.19
CA THR A 43 -28.27 21.36 11.49
C THR A 43 -28.84 21.37 12.90
N ASP A 44 -28.96 20.21 13.53
CA ASP A 44 -29.47 20.00 14.89
C ASP A 44 -28.37 19.80 15.94
N VAL A 45 -27.11 20.05 15.58
CA VAL A 45 -25.95 20.01 16.49
C VAL A 45 -25.36 21.42 16.61
N ALA A 46 -25.68 22.10 17.71
CA ALA A 46 -25.08 23.40 17.99
C ALA A 46 -23.57 23.24 18.22
N SER A 47 -22.76 24.15 17.66
CA SER A 47 -21.29 24.08 17.74
C SER A 47 -20.73 24.15 19.17
N ASP A 48 -21.50 24.72 20.10
CA ASP A 48 -21.17 24.82 21.53
C ASP A 48 -21.84 23.74 22.39
N ALA A 49 -22.56 22.78 21.78
CA ALA A 49 -23.12 21.66 22.50
C ALA A 49 -22.02 20.76 23.06
N TRP A 50 -22.20 20.26 24.29
CA TRP A 50 -21.20 19.43 24.96
C TRP A 50 -20.83 18.15 24.19
N TYR A 51 -21.77 17.63 23.37
CA TYR A 51 -21.59 16.45 22.53
C TYR A 51 -21.12 16.78 21.11
N ALA A 52 -21.00 18.05 20.71
CA ALA A 52 -20.62 18.41 19.35
C ALA A 52 -19.28 17.79 18.93
N PRO A 53 -18.22 17.79 19.75
CA PRO A 53 -16.96 17.12 19.40
C PRO A 53 -17.13 15.60 19.21
N ALA A 54 -17.99 14.98 20.02
CA ALA A 54 -18.25 13.56 19.93
C ALA A 54 -19.01 13.20 18.65
N VAL A 55 -19.97 14.04 18.24
CA VAL A 55 -20.70 13.87 16.97
C VAL A 55 -19.76 14.02 15.78
N SER A 56 -18.88 15.02 15.79
CA SER A 56 -17.83 15.17 14.78
C SER A 56 -16.97 13.92 14.70
N TYR A 57 -16.43 13.47 15.82
CA TYR A 57 -15.57 12.27 15.89
C TYR A 57 -16.23 11.03 15.28
N VAL A 58 -17.45 10.67 15.72
CA VAL A 58 -18.10 9.44 15.23
C VAL A 58 -18.55 9.52 13.77
N SER A 59 -18.78 10.74 13.26
CA SER A 59 -19.18 10.96 11.87
C SER A 59 -17.97 10.96 10.94
N GLU A 60 -16.89 11.63 11.35
CA GLU A 60 -15.60 11.62 10.64
C GLU A 60 -15.03 10.20 10.55
N LYS A 61 -15.15 9.40 11.62
CA LYS A 61 -14.70 8.00 11.64
C LYS A 61 -15.68 6.99 11.04
N GLY A 62 -16.81 7.44 10.47
CA GLY A 62 -17.81 6.52 9.88
C GLY A 62 -18.48 5.56 10.87
N ILE A 63 -18.33 5.79 12.18
CA ILE A 63 -18.86 4.93 13.25
C ILE A 63 -20.37 5.12 13.35
N MET A 64 -20.85 6.36 13.29
CA MET A 64 -22.27 6.72 13.29
C MET A 64 -22.61 7.63 12.12
N ASN A 65 -23.71 7.32 11.42
CA ASN A 65 -24.27 8.19 10.38
C ASN A 65 -25.39 9.08 10.94
N GLY A 66 -25.66 10.18 10.23
CA GLY A 66 -26.85 11.01 10.47
C GLY A 66 -28.16 10.27 10.21
N THR A 67 -29.28 10.85 10.64
CA THR A 67 -30.61 10.26 10.52
C THR A 67 -31.36 10.66 9.25
N GLY A 68 -30.69 11.36 8.33
CA GLY A 68 -31.29 12.02 7.16
C GLY A 68 -31.51 13.52 7.37
N ASP A 69 -31.88 14.24 6.30
CA ASP A 69 -32.21 15.68 6.31
C ASP A 69 -31.15 16.61 6.96
N ASN A 70 -29.86 16.27 6.82
CA ASN A 70 -28.75 16.96 7.52
C ASN A 70 -28.94 17.03 9.05
N ALA A 71 -29.55 16.02 9.66
CA ALA A 71 -29.73 15.90 11.10
C ALA A 71 -28.95 14.69 11.67
N PHE A 72 -28.41 14.84 12.88
CA PHE A 72 -27.79 13.76 13.65
C PHE A 72 -28.79 13.05 14.57
N GLY A 73 -29.80 13.78 15.04
CA GLY A 73 -30.78 13.33 16.01
C GLY A 73 -30.18 13.10 17.41
N PRO A 74 -29.49 14.07 18.02
CA PRO A 74 -28.74 13.85 19.26
C PRO A 74 -29.61 13.33 20.42
N SER A 75 -30.89 13.73 20.46
CA SER A 75 -31.84 13.32 21.51
C SER A 75 -32.63 12.05 21.22
N LEU A 76 -32.41 11.38 20.08
CA LEU A 76 -33.10 10.13 19.80
C LEU A 76 -32.59 9.01 20.68
N THR A 77 -33.50 8.12 21.07
CA THR A 77 -33.19 6.95 21.89
C THR A 77 -32.32 5.94 21.12
N VAL A 78 -31.28 5.45 21.77
CA VAL A 78 -30.39 4.41 21.24
C VAL A 78 -31.01 3.03 21.41
N THR A 79 -31.05 2.28 20.32
CA THR A 79 -31.49 0.88 20.30
C THR A 79 -30.31 -0.09 20.41
N ARG A 80 -30.57 -1.33 20.78
CA ARG A 80 -29.54 -2.38 20.88
C ARG A 80 -28.85 -2.65 19.54
N GLY A 81 -29.61 -2.65 18.44
CA GLY A 81 -29.07 -2.78 17.08
C GLY A 81 -28.10 -1.66 16.74
N MET A 82 -28.40 -0.41 17.14
CA MET A 82 -27.47 0.71 16.98
C MET A 82 -26.16 0.51 17.73
N VAL A 83 -26.21 0.04 18.98
CA VAL A 83 -24.99 -0.16 19.78
C VAL A 83 -24.07 -1.18 19.12
N TYR A 84 -24.58 -2.36 18.76
CA TYR A 84 -23.73 -3.38 18.14
C TYR A 84 -23.31 -3.01 16.73
N GLN A 85 -24.13 -2.29 15.96
CA GLN A 85 -23.68 -1.74 14.68
C GLN A 85 -22.51 -0.77 14.86
N THR A 86 -22.55 0.10 15.88
CA THR A 86 -21.43 1.03 16.12
C THR A 86 -20.16 0.31 16.55
N LEU A 87 -20.27 -0.75 17.35
CA LEU A 87 -19.11 -1.59 17.69
C LEU A 87 -18.55 -2.32 16.46
N TYR A 88 -19.43 -2.86 15.62
CA TYR A 88 -19.04 -3.51 14.36
C TYR A 88 -18.35 -2.55 13.40
N ASN A 89 -18.86 -1.32 13.26
CA ASN A 89 -18.21 -0.27 12.47
C ASN A 89 -16.84 0.10 13.06
N MET A 90 -16.75 0.23 14.38
CA MET A 90 -15.50 0.56 15.07
C MET A 90 -14.46 -0.57 14.98
N ALA A 91 -14.90 -1.82 14.80
CA ALA A 91 -14.04 -2.98 14.55
C ALA A 91 -13.62 -3.13 13.08
N GLY A 92 -13.90 -2.16 12.21
CA GLY A 92 -13.56 -2.21 10.78
C GLY A 92 -14.48 -3.10 9.94
N ARG A 93 -15.71 -3.32 10.40
CA ARG A 93 -16.73 -4.17 9.74
C ARG A 93 -16.20 -5.56 9.31
N PRO A 94 -15.76 -6.41 10.26
CA PRO A 94 -15.23 -7.72 9.94
C PRO A 94 -16.19 -8.58 9.09
N ALA A 95 -15.63 -9.44 8.24
CA ALA A 95 -16.43 -10.34 7.41
C ALA A 95 -17.20 -11.35 8.29
N VAL A 96 -18.48 -11.56 7.97
CA VAL A 96 -19.37 -12.46 8.70
C VAL A 96 -19.53 -13.77 7.93
N ALA A 97 -19.03 -14.86 8.49
CA ALA A 97 -19.07 -16.19 7.85
C ALA A 97 -20.43 -16.88 7.99
N GLU A 98 -21.11 -16.70 9.11
CA GLU A 98 -22.42 -17.31 9.42
C GLU A 98 -23.41 -16.25 9.90
N ALA A 99 -24.68 -16.38 9.52
CA ALA A 99 -25.74 -15.50 10.01
C ALA A 99 -26.02 -15.73 11.50
N ALA A 100 -26.46 -14.68 12.19
CA ALA A 100 -26.83 -14.75 13.60
C ALA A 100 -27.92 -15.79 13.85
N SER A 101 -27.85 -16.51 14.97
CA SER A 101 -28.83 -17.54 15.36
C SER A 101 -30.15 -16.96 15.90
N PHE A 102 -30.20 -15.64 16.10
CA PHE A 102 -31.37 -14.95 16.63
C PHE A 102 -32.55 -14.90 15.65
N ASN A 103 -33.75 -15.17 16.16
CA ASN A 103 -34.97 -15.30 15.36
C ASN A 103 -35.55 -13.97 14.84
N ASP A 104 -35.06 -12.83 15.30
CA ASP A 104 -35.54 -11.47 15.00
C ASP A 104 -34.49 -10.60 14.27
N VAL A 105 -33.47 -11.23 13.70
CA VAL A 105 -32.32 -10.52 13.05
C VAL A 105 -32.34 -10.59 11.52
N SER A 106 -32.95 -11.63 10.93
CA SER A 106 -32.99 -11.75 9.46
C SER A 106 -33.58 -10.50 8.80
N ASP A 107 -32.93 -10.03 7.72
CA ASP A 107 -33.31 -8.86 6.93
C ASP A 107 -33.25 -7.50 7.68
N GLN A 108 -32.60 -7.46 8.85
CA GLN A 108 -32.37 -6.21 9.58
C GLN A 108 -31.08 -5.53 9.14
N TRP A 109 -31.05 -4.19 9.19
CA TRP A 109 -29.88 -3.39 8.84
C TRP A 109 -28.66 -3.62 9.76
N TYR A 110 -28.88 -4.22 10.93
CA TYR A 110 -27.84 -4.61 11.89
C TYR A 110 -27.53 -6.12 11.87
N ALA A 111 -27.96 -6.86 10.84
CA ALA A 111 -27.84 -8.32 10.81
C ALA A 111 -26.39 -8.81 10.91
N ASP A 112 -25.49 -8.22 10.12
CA ASP A 112 -24.07 -8.56 10.14
C ASP A 112 -23.42 -8.21 11.49
N ALA A 113 -23.76 -7.04 12.05
CA ALA A 113 -23.29 -6.64 13.36
C ALA A 113 -23.76 -7.59 14.48
N ALA A 114 -25.00 -8.09 14.40
CA ALA A 114 -25.53 -9.04 15.36
C ALA A 114 -24.87 -10.43 15.23
N ALA A 115 -24.55 -10.85 14.00
CA ALA A 115 -23.87 -12.10 13.72
C ALA A 115 -22.41 -12.07 14.20
N TRP A 116 -21.67 -11.02 13.86
CA TRP A 116 -20.32 -10.77 14.37
C TRP A 116 -20.30 -10.71 15.90
N ALA A 117 -21.23 -9.97 16.51
CA ALA A 117 -21.28 -9.85 17.96
C ALA A 117 -21.63 -11.16 18.67
N GLU A 118 -22.36 -12.07 18.02
CA GLU A 118 -22.62 -13.41 18.54
C GLU A 118 -21.37 -14.30 18.47
N ASP A 119 -20.66 -14.27 17.33
CA ASP A 119 -19.44 -15.06 17.10
C ASP A 119 -18.30 -14.66 18.04
N GLU A 120 -18.10 -13.34 18.22
CA GLU A 120 -17.17 -12.76 19.20
C GLU A 120 -17.62 -12.96 20.66
N GLY A 121 -18.83 -13.49 20.88
CA GLY A 121 -19.38 -13.72 22.22
C GLY A 121 -19.75 -12.43 22.97
N LEU A 122 -19.86 -11.29 22.29
CA LEU A 122 -20.27 -9.99 22.85
C LEU A 122 -21.76 -9.95 23.21
N THR A 123 -22.54 -10.93 22.76
CA THR A 123 -23.94 -11.07 23.13
C THR A 123 -24.44 -12.51 23.11
N THR A 124 -25.40 -12.81 23.97
CA THR A 124 -26.24 -14.03 23.92
C THR A 124 -27.72 -13.71 23.68
N GLY A 125 -28.02 -12.49 23.22
CA GLY A 125 -29.37 -11.97 23.04
C GLY A 125 -30.07 -11.53 24.34
N VAL A 126 -31.38 -11.34 24.26
CA VAL A 126 -32.25 -10.93 25.38
C VAL A 126 -33.11 -12.09 25.92
N GLY A 127 -32.80 -13.32 25.50
CA GLY A 127 -33.52 -14.54 25.86
C GLY A 127 -34.53 -14.99 24.79
N GLN A 128 -35.01 -16.23 24.92
CA GLN A 128 -35.97 -16.87 23.99
C GLN A 128 -35.52 -16.89 22.51
N GLY A 129 -34.21 -16.85 22.27
CA GLY A 129 -33.63 -16.82 20.93
C GLY A 129 -33.74 -15.48 20.20
N ALA A 130 -34.05 -14.37 20.90
CA ALA A 130 -34.13 -13.04 20.31
C ALA A 130 -32.91 -12.17 20.62
N PHE A 131 -32.47 -11.37 19.66
CA PHE A 131 -31.45 -10.32 19.81
C PHE A 131 -32.04 -9.06 20.44
N GLY A 132 -33.27 -8.69 20.05
CA GLY A 132 -33.98 -7.51 20.54
C GLY A 132 -33.42 -6.19 20.01
N GLY A 133 -33.10 -6.12 18.70
CA GLY A 133 -32.38 -5.00 18.09
C GLY A 133 -33.07 -3.64 18.25
N GLU A 134 -34.39 -3.56 18.11
CA GLU A 134 -35.16 -2.31 18.25
C GLU A 134 -35.39 -1.87 19.72
N ARG A 135 -34.93 -2.65 20.69
CA ARG A 135 -35.12 -2.34 22.12
C ARG A 135 -34.23 -1.17 22.54
N ALA A 136 -34.82 -0.20 23.23
CA ALA A 136 -34.07 0.88 23.89
C ALA A 136 -33.09 0.33 24.93
N MET A 137 -31.85 0.83 24.91
CA MET A 137 -30.78 0.47 25.83
C MET A 137 -30.72 1.45 27.01
N THR A 138 -30.62 0.91 28.22
CA THR A 138 -30.35 1.70 29.42
C THR A 138 -28.86 2.04 29.55
N ARG A 139 -28.53 3.09 30.29
CA ARG A 139 -27.12 3.49 30.50
C ARG A 139 -26.29 2.40 31.17
N GLN A 140 -26.86 1.62 32.09
CA GLN A 140 -26.15 0.50 32.71
C GLN A 140 -25.90 -0.68 31.74
N GLU A 141 -26.75 -0.86 30.74
CA GLU A 141 -26.51 -1.84 29.68
C GLU A 141 -25.41 -1.38 28.74
N LEU A 142 -25.36 -0.08 28.40
CA LEU A 142 -24.23 0.46 27.65
C LEU A 142 -22.93 0.30 28.41
N GLY A 143 -22.90 0.65 29.71
CA GLY A 143 -21.71 0.49 30.54
C GLY A 143 -21.19 -0.93 30.55
N LYS A 144 -22.09 -1.90 30.75
CA LYS A 144 -21.71 -3.31 30.67
C LYS A 144 -21.18 -3.71 29.29
N VAL A 145 -21.91 -3.39 28.21
CA VAL A 145 -21.51 -3.80 26.84
C VAL A 145 -20.14 -3.23 26.45
N PHE A 146 -19.91 -1.95 26.69
CA PHE A 146 -18.63 -1.32 26.35
C PHE A 146 -17.49 -1.76 27.28
N ALA A 147 -17.75 -2.03 28.56
CA ALA A 147 -16.74 -2.62 29.45
C ALA A 147 -16.36 -4.05 29.00
N ASP A 148 -17.35 -4.89 28.70
CA ASP A 148 -17.09 -6.26 28.23
C ASP A 148 -16.35 -6.25 26.88
N TYR A 149 -16.67 -5.30 25.99
CA TYR A 149 -15.94 -5.13 24.73
C TYR A 149 -14.51 -4.60 24.95
N ALA A 150 -14.31 -3.64 25.86
CA ALA A 150 -12.97 -3.18 26.25
C ALA A 150 -12.11 -4.33 26.78
N ASP A 151 -12.66 -5.19 27.64
CA ASP A 151 -11.97 -6.37 28.15
C ASP A 151 -11.60 -7.36 27.04
N ALA A 152 -12.51 -7.58 26.08
CA ALA A 152 -12.25 -8.44 24.93
C ALA A 152 -11.10 -7.92 24.06
N GLN A 153 -10.94 -6.59 23.99
CA GLN A 153 -9.83 -5.90 23.32
C GLN A 153 -8.58 -5.76 24.23
N GLY A 154 -8.60 -6.26 25.47
CA GLY A 154 -7.44 -6.25 26.37
C GLY A 154 -7.29 -4.99 27.23
N ALA A 155 -8.23 -4.04 27.19
CA ALA A 155 -8.23 -2.91 28.10
C ALA A 155 -8.77 -3.33 29.49
N GLN A 156 -7.94 -3.24 30.52
CA GLN A 156 -8.31 -3.55 31.91
C GLN A 156 -8.10 -2.34 32.82
N ALA A 157 -8.99 -2.17 33.80
CA ALA A 157 -8.83 -1.20 34.88
C ALA A 157 -9.41 -1.76 36.18
N ASP A 158 -8.84 -1.36 37.31
CA ASP A 158 -9.41 -1.63 38.63
C ASP A 158 -10.79 -0.96 38.75
N ASN A 159 -11.75 -1.67 39.34
CA ASN A 159 -13.12 -1.19 39.49
C ASN A 159 -13.17 0.16 40.23
N ALA A 160 -13.86 1.14 39.65
CA ALA A 160 -14.06 2.44 40.29
C ALA A 160 -15.03 2.36 41.46
N ASP A 161 -14.81 3.18 42.50
CA ASP A 161 -15.77 3.33 43.59
C ASP A 161 -16.97 4.19 43.16
N LEU A 162 -18.10 3.53 42.86
CA LEU A 162 -19.34 4.21 42.48
C LEU A 162 -20.03 4.90 43.66
N SER A 163 -19.62 4.69 44.92
CA SER A 163 -20.32 5.23 46.11
C SER A 163 -20.38 6.76 46.15
N THR A 164 -19.53 7.42 45.36
CA THR A 164 -19.49 8.87 45.15
C THR A 164 -20.73 9.40 44.40
N TYR A 165 -21.39 8.57 43.59
CA TYR A 165 -22.61 8.94 42.85
C TYR A 165 -23.86 8.77 43.71
N ALA A 166 -24.74 9.78 43.68
CA ALA A 166 -25.93 9.83 44.53
C ALA A 166 -26.97 8.72 44.24
N ASP A 167 -26.92 8.11 43.06
CA ASP A 167 -27.82 7.06 42.59
C ASP A 167 -27.13 5.71 42.37
N ALA A 168 -25.93 5.52 42.91
CA ALA A 168 -25.16 4.26 42.79
C ALA A 168 -25.95 3.03 43.23
N ALA A 169 -26.79 3.15 44.26
CA ALA A 169 -27.67 2.07 44.74
C ALA A 169 -28.77 1.65 43.73
N SER A 170 -28.96 2.41 42.64
CA SER A 170 -29.90 2.09 41.56
C SER A 170 -29.26 1.27 40.44
N VAL A 171 -27.94 1.07 40.46
CA VAL A 171 -27.26 0.15 39.55
C VAL A 171 -27.66 -1.27 39.91
N ALA A 172 -28.14 -2.03 38.94
CA ALA A 172 -28.54 -3.41 39.18
C ALA A 172 -27.31 -4.29 39.46
N ASP A 173 -27.46 -5.29 40.33
CA ASP A 173 -26.35 -6.19 40.73
C ASP A 173 -25.62 -6.81 39.52
N TRP A 174 -26.35 -7.17 38.46
CA TRP A 174 -25.79 -7.75 37.24
C TRP A 174 -24.99 -6.76 36.38
N ALA A 175 -25.26 -5.46 36.52
CA ALA A 175 -24.59 -4.40 35.77
C ALA A 175 -23.45 -3.74 36.56
N LYS A 176 -23.38 -4.01 37.87
CA LYS A 176 -22.51 -3.32 38.80
C LYS A 176 -21.04 -3.35 38.39
N ASP A 177 -20.51 -4.54 38.13
CA ASP A 177 -19.11 -4.72 37.73
C ASP A 177 -18.80 -4.02 36.40
N GLY A 178 -19.66 -4.18 35.39
CA GLY A 178 -19.51 -3.48 34.10
C GLY A 178 -19.57 -1.95 34.23
N MET A 179 -20.42 -1.43 35.12
CA MET A 179 -20.51 0.00 35.40
C MET A 179 -19.29 0.53 36.16
N GLU A 180 -18.79 -0.22 37.15
CA GLU A 180 -17.56 0.10 37.88
C GLU A 180 -16.36 0.20 36.92
N ARG A 181 -16.23 -0.76 35.99
CA ARG A 181 -15.17 -0.78 34.98
C ARG A 181 -15.33 0.31 33.91
N ALA A 182 -16.54 0.51 33.39
CA ALA A 182 -16.79 1.56 32.41
C ALA A 182 -16.49 2.97 32.97
N VAL A 183 -16.71 3.18 34.27
CA VAL A 183 -16.33 4.43 34.95
C VAL A 183 -14.82 4.50 35.16
N ALA A 184 -14.17 3.41 35.56
CA ALA A 184 -12.72 3.35 35.73
C ALA A 184 -11.96 3.64 34.43
N LEU A 185 -12.41 3.07 33.32
CA LEU A 185 -11.86 3.26 31.97
C LEU A 185 -12.22 4.63 31.37
N GLY A 186 -13.06 5.44 32.02
CA GLY A 186 -13.52 6.72 31.48
C GLY A 186 -14.47 6.61 30.27
N ILE A 187 -14.88 5.40 29.90
CA ILE A 187 -15.90 5.13 28.87
C ILE A 187 -17.21 5.83 29.25
N LEU A 188 -17.61 5.71 30.52
CA LEU A 188 -18.79 6.35 31.08
C LEU A 188 -18.41 7.35 32.17
N SER A 189 -19.13 8.47 32.19
CA SER A 189 -19.10 9.43 33.28
C SER A 189 -20.53 9.74 33.76
N GLY A 190 -20.64 10.12 35.03
CA GLY A 190 -21.89 10.64 35.58
C GLY A 190 -22.11 12.11 35.24
N SER A 191 -23.36 12.56 35.35
CA SER A 191 -23.76 13.97 35.21
C SER A 191 -24.47 14.43 36.49
N GLN A 192 -24.15 15.63 36.96
CA GLN A 192 -24.72 16.19 38.20
C GLN A 192 -24.65 15.22 39.40
N ASN A 193 -23.51 14.55 39.55
CA ASN A 193 -23.27 13.53 40.58
C ASN A 193 -24.18 12.28 40.51
N LYS A 194 -24.68 11.92 39.31
CA LYS A 194 -25.52 10.74 39.07
C LYS A 194 -25.10 9.95 37.83
N LEU A 195 -25.23 8.64 37.88
CA LEU A 195 -24.97 7.72 36.76
C LEU A 195 -26.20 7.53 35.86
N ASN A 196 -27.40 7.71 36.41
CA ASN A 196 -28.69 7.44 35.78
C ASN A 196 -28.79 6.02 35.17
N PRO A 197 -28.55 4.95 35.94
CA PRO A 197 -28.31 3.62 35.41
C PRO A 197 -29.49 3.02 34.64
N THR A 198 -30.73 3.33 35.05
CA THR A 198 -31.96 2.81 34.43
C THR A 198 -32.54 3.72 33.35
N GLY A 199 -31.98 4.91 33.15
CA GLY A 199 -32.41 5.81 32.08
C GLY A 199 -32.01 5.28 30.70
N THR A 200 -32.86 5.49 29.70
CA THR A 200 -32.57 5.17 28.30
C THR A 200 -31.57 6.14 27.72
N ALA A 201 -30.57 5.64 27.01
CA ALA A 201 -29.51 6.45 26.43
C ALA A 201 -29.94 7.15 25.13
N GLN A 202 -29.38 8.33 24.89
CA GLN A 202 -29.54 9.13 23.69
C GLN A 202 -28.35 8.97 22.73
N ARG A 203 -28.55 9.26 21.44
CA ARG A 203 -27.49 9.17 20.40
C ARG A 203 -26.29 10.05 20.72
N SER A 204 -26.49 11.23 21.32
CA SER A 204 -25.39 12.09 21.77
C SER A 204 -24.53 11.44 22.87
N GLU A 205 -25.15 10.65 23.75
CA GLU A 205 -24.45 9.93 24.82
C GLU A 205 -23.68 8.74 24.25
N LEU A 206 -24.26 8.01 23.28
CA LEU A 206 -23.54 6.94 22.58
C LEU A 206 -22.34 7.49 21.80
N ALA A 207 -22.49 8.62 21.11
CA ALA A 207 -21.38 9.28 20.42
C ALA A 207 -20.25 9.64 21.39
N GLN A 208 -20.59 10.16 22.57
CA GLN A 208 -19.62 10.47 23.61
C GLN A 208 -18.91 9.22 24.14
N ILE A 209 -19.65 8.13 24.37
CA ILE A 209 -19.10 6.84 24.81
C ILE A 209 -18.13 6.30 23.77
N LEU A 210 -18.50 6.32 22.48
CA LEU A 210 -17.64 5.87 21.38
C LEU A 210 -16.38 6.73 21.26
N MET A 211 -16.50 8.06 21.38
CA MET A 211 -15.34 8.94 21.39
C MET A 211 -14.42 8.68 22.59
N ASN A 212 -14.97 8.37 23.76
CA ASN A 212 -14.16 8.01 24.92
C ASN A 212 -13.52 6.63 24.74
N PHE A 213 -14.26 5.66 24.20
CA PHE A 213 -13.75 4.33 23.91
C PHE A 213 -12.61 4.37 22.90
N GLY A 214 -12.72 5.17 21.83
CA GLY A 214 -11.65 5.34 20.85
C GLY A 214 -10.40 6.06 21.36
N LYS A 215 -10.38 6.52 22.62
CA LYS A 215 -9.18 7.01 23.31
C LYS A 215 -8.54 5.93 24.18
N LEU A 216 -9.20 4.78 24.35
CA LEU A 216 -8.60 3.65 25.03
C LEU A 216 -7.46 3.10 24.18
N THR A 217 -6.48 2.58 24.89
CA THR A 217 -5.29 1.97 24.34
C THR A 217 -5.29 0.53 24.77
N PHE A 218 -5.15 -0.38 23.82
CA PHE A 218 -5.25 -1.81 24.05
C PHE A 218 -3.87 -2.43 24.16
N GLU A 219 -3.66 -3.22 25.20
CA GLU A 219 -2.41 -3.94 25.41
C GLU A 219 -2.51 -5.32 24.77
N ILE A 220 -1.73 -5.56 23.73
CA ILE A 220 -1.57 -6.86 23.11
C ILE A 220 -0.42 -7.58 23.82
N PRO A 221 -0.56 -8.85 24.21
CA PRO A 221 0.57 -9.62 24.71
C PRO A 221 1.69 -9.64 23.66
N ALA A 222 2.92 -9.28 24.06
CA ALA A 222 4.05 -9.23 23.12
C ALA A 222 4.28 -10.56 22.39
N GLU A 223 3.99 -11.68 23.05
CA GLU A 223 4.08 -13.02 22.45
C GLU A 223 3.12 -13.23 21.28
N ASP A 224 1.91 -12.69 21.37
CA ASP A 224 0.90 -12.79 20.32
C ASP A 224 1.27 -11.89 19.14
N TYR A 225 1.75 -10.67 19.41
CA TYR A 225 2.24 -9.74 18.38
C TYR A 225 3.45 -10.31 17.64
N ILE A 226 4.51 -10.70 18.36
CA ILE A 226 5.73 -11.26 17.77
C ILE A 226 5.42 -12.47 16.89
N LYS A 227 4.47 -13.31 17.31
CA LYS A 227 4.05 -14.48 16.54
C LYS A 227 3.28 -14.10 15.27
N ALA A 228 2.45 -13.07 15.31
CA ALA A 228 1.72 -12.58 14.15
C ALA A 228 2.65 -11.90 13.12
N HIS A 229 3.72 -11.27 13.58
CA HIS A 229 4.63 -10.44 12.79
C HIS A 229 6.01 -11.10 12.56
N ALA A 230 6.11 -12.42 12.67
CA ALA A 230 7.40 -13.12 12.61
C ALA A 230 8.13 -12.96 11.26
N GLU A 231 7.39 -12.71 10.18
CA GLU A 231 7.92 -12.49 8.82
C GLU A 231 8.33 -11.02 8.58
N ASP A 232 7.89 -10.08 9.44
CA ASP A 232 8.11 -8.64 9.26
C ASP A 232 9.47 -8.16 9.83
N PHE A 233 10.23 -9.07 10.44
CA PHE A 233 11.53 -8.78 11.02
C PHE A 233 12.59 -8.61 9.93
N PHE A 234 13.29 -7.46 9.96
CA PHE A 234 14.39 -7.16 9.04
C PHE A 234 15.72 -7.02 9.78
N LEU A 235 16.82 -7.25 9.06
CA LEU A 235 18.16 -7.17 9.62
C LEU A 235 18.56 -5.71 9.86
N THR A 236 19.05 -5.42 11.06
CA THR A 236 19.53 -4.11 11.50
C THR A 236 20.94 -4.25 12.10
N GLY A 237 21.68 -3.15 12.21
CA GLY A 237 22.96 -3.11 12.93
C GLY A 237 22.87 -2.33 14.24
N LYS A 238 23.66 -2.65 15.27
CA LYS A 238 23.80 -1.78 16.46
C LYS A 238 24.90 -0.75 16.19
N ALA A 239 24.57 0.53 16.32
CA ALA A 239 25.51 1.63 16.13
C ALA A 239 26.43 1.82 17.35
N GLU A 240 27.55 2.51 17.13
CA GLU A 240 28.47 2.89 18.21
C GLU A 240 27.97 4.15 18.92
N TYR A 241 27.77 4.08 20.23
CA TYR A 241 27.40 5.23 21.05
C TYR A 241 27.93 5.07 22.48
N THR A 242 27.91 6.17 23.25
CA THR A 242 28.33 6.20 24.66
C THR A 242 27.14 6.43 25.55
N ILE A 243 27.04 5.63 26.60
CA ILE A 243 26.09 5.79 27.70
C ILE A 243 26.85 5.79 29.03
N GLN A 244 26.14 5.86 30.15
CA GLN A 244 26.76 5.75 31.47
C GLN A 244 26.15 4.62 32.28
N GLY A 245 26.95 3.97 33.13
CA GLY A 245 26.49 2.92 34.03
C GLY A 245 26.95 3.12 35.47
N MET A 246 26.13 2.71 36.43
CA MET A 246 26.39 2.88 37.86
C MET A 246 25.79 1.73 38.69
N MET A 247 26.57 1.13 39.59
CA MET A 247 26.02 0.29 40.66
C MET A 247 25.68 1.13 41.89
N VAL A 248 24.65 0.75 42.63
CA VAL A 248 24.19 1.46 43.82
C VAL A 248 24.72 0.82 45.12
N SER A 249 24.96 1.63 46.15
CA SER A 249 25.31 1.15 47.51
C SER A 249 24.11 0.97 48.45
N LYS A 250 22.92 1.30 47.96
CA LYS A 250 21.63 1.18 48.64
C LYS A 250 20.50 1.24 47.61
N ASP A 251 19.33 0.78 48.00
CA ASP A 251 18.13 0.90 47.18
C ASP A 251 17.93 2.35 46.72
N THR A 252 17.84 2.53 45.42
CA THR A 252 17.76 3.84 44.76
C THR A 252 16.65 3.81 43.73
N THR A 253 15.67 4.71 43.90
CA THR A 253 14.51 4.83 43.00
C THR A 253 14.63 6.08 42.14
N PHE A 254 14.23 5.96 40.88
CA PHE A 254 14.19 7.05 39.91
C PHE A 254 13.06 6.81 38.91
N HIS A 255 12.59 7.90 38.31
CA HIS A 255 11.55 7.87 37.28
C HIS A 255 12.19 7.92 35.89
N ASN A 256 11.73 7.06 34.98
CA ASN A 256 12.11 7.11 33.56
C ASN A 256 11.01 7.84 32.79
N ASP A 257 11.28 9.06 32.33
CA ASP A 257 10.30 9.88 31.60
C ASP A 257 9.88 9.28 30.23
N LEU A 258 10.70 8.40 29.62
CA LEU A 258 10.39 7.78 28.31
C LEU A 258 9.43 6.59 28.41
N GLU A 259 9.49 5.87 29.52
CA GLU A 259 8.62 4.72 29.78
C GLU A 259 7.52 5.07 30.79
N ASN A 260 7.57 6.27 31.39
CA ASN A 260 6.70 6.71 32.47
C ASN A 260 6.60 5.68 33.63
N VAL A 261 7.73 5.03 33.94
CA VAL A 261 7.85 3.96 34.94
C VAL A 261 8.88 4.35 36.00
N ASP A 262 8.57 4.03 37.25
CA ASP A 262 9.51 4.12 38.37
C ASP A 262 10.33 2.83 38.48
N TYR A 263 11.65 2.96 38.43
CA TYR A 263 12.58 1.85 38.66
C TYR A 263 13.22 1.95 40.04
N THR A 264 13.53 0.80 40.62
CA THR A 264 14.34 0.72 41.84
C THR A 264 15.53 -0.19 41.62
N ALA A 265 16.74 0.37 41.69
CA ALA A 265 17.98 -0.39 41.71
C ALA A 265 18.27 -0.83 43.15
N THR A 266 18.46 -2.12 43.37
CA THR A 266 18.78 -2.73 44.67
C THR A 266 20.28 -2.93 44.86
N ASP A 267 20.80 -2.81 46.09
CA ASP A 267 22.19 -3.22 46.37
C ASP A 267 22.30 -4.73 46.58
N ASP A 268 22.17 -5.47 45.48
CA ASP A 268 22.25 -6.94 45.43
C ASP A 268 23.59 -7.45 44.85
N GLY A 269 24.46 -6.53 44.41
CA GLY A 269 25.72 -6.86 43.75
C GLY A 269 25.61 -7.18 42.25
N GLU A 270 24.40 -7.15 41.68
CA GLU A 270 24.13 -7.50 40.28
C GLU A 270 23.32 -6.43 39.53
N SER A 271 22.63 -5.51 40.21
CA SER A 271 21.84 -4.44 39.60
C SER A 271 22.71 -3.23 39.20
N VAL A 272 22.53 -2.78 37.95
CA VAL A 272 23.20 -1.62 37.37
C VAL A 272 22.15 -0.64 36.84
N VAL A 273 22.29 0.64 37.21
CA VAL A 273 21.57 1.75 36.59
C VAL A 273 22.30 2.13 35.32
N LEU A 274 21.64 2.03 34.17
CA LEU A 274 22.10 2.61 32.93
C LEU A 274 21.45 3.97 32.73
N LYS A 275 22.22 4.91 32.18
CA LYS A 275 21.76 6.23 31.76
C LYS A 275 22.03 6.39 30.27
N GLY A 276 20.98 6.47 29.48
CA GLY A 276 21.05 6.53 28.02
C GLY A 276 21.50 7.90 27.47
N THR A 277 21.42 8.05 26.16
CA THR A 277 21.98 9.20 25.43
C THR A 277 21.15 10.47 25.59
N VAL A 278 19.86 10.35 25.93
CA VAL A 278 18.97 11.49 26.18
C VAL A 278 18.75 11.76 27.66
N GLY A 279 19.35 10.94 28.53
CA GLY A 279 19.41 11.12 29.99
C GLY A 279 18.43 10.27 30.79
N GLU A 280 17.60 9.50 30.10
CA GLU A 280 16.72 8.45 30.62
C GLU A 280 17.53 7.42 31.42
N GLN A 281 16.92 6.82 32.44
CA GLN A 281 17.57 5.85 33.30
C GLN A 281 16.69 4.61 33.48
N TRP A 282 17.32 3.44 33.51
CA TRP A 282 16.65 2.16 33.78
C TRP A 282 17.61 1.19 34.50
N VAL A 283 17.05 0.11 35.05
CA VAL A 283 17.83 -0.91 35.76
C VAL A 283 18.00 -2.14 34.87
N THR A 284 19.18 -2.74 34.91
CA THR A 284 19.49 -4.01 34.24
C THR A 284 20.50 -4.81 35.08
N LYS A 285 20.73 -6.07 34.71
CA LYS A 285 21.76 -6.91 35.33
C LYS A 285 23.17 -6.60 34.81
N LEU A 286 24.15 -6.66 35.72
CA LEU A 286 25.57 -6.46 35.46
C LEU A 286 26.09 -7.41 34.37
N SER A 287 25.64 -8.67 34.38
CA SER A 287 25.99 -9.65 33.34
C SER A 287 25.66 -9.16 31.94
N LYS A 288 24.45 -8.61 31.73
CA LYS A 288 24.01 -8.01 30.46
C LYS A 288 24.88 -6.80 30.07
N VAL A 289 25.27 -5.98 31.05
CA VAL A 289 26.14 -4.81 30.82
C VAL A 289 27.54 -5.24 30.35
N LEU A 290 28.14 -6.25 31.00
CA LEU A 290 29.47 -6.77 30.64
C LEU A 290 29.48 -7.42 29.24
N GLU A 291 28.36 -7.99 28.81
CA GLU A 291 28.20 -8.57 27.48
C GLU A 291 28.01 -7.48 26.41
N THR A 292 27.22 -6.46 26.70
CA THR A 292 26.77 -5.46 25.72
C THR A 292 27.76 -4.31 25.50
N TYR A 293 28.52 -3.93 26.53
CA TYR A 293 29.33 -2.72 26.51
C TYR A 293 30.83 -3.00 26.69
N THR A 294 31.62 -1.97 26.43
CA THR A 294 33.04 -1.85 26.72
C THR A 294 33.29 -0.58 27.54
N LYS A 295 34.51 -0.42 28.06
CA LYS A 295 34.94 0.84 28.64
C LYS A 295 34.97 1.93 27.55
N ALA A 296 34.95 3.19 27.95
CA ALA A 296 35.07 4.31 27.01
C ALA A 296 36.28 4.24 26.07
N ASP A 297 37.38 3.59 26.49
CA ASP A 297 38.59 3.36 25.70
C ASP A 297 38.53 2.10 24.80
N GLY A 298 37.41 1.37 24.80
CA GLY A 298 37.18 0.15 24.03
C GLY A 298 37.65 -1.15 24.70
N ASN A 299 38.30 -1.08 25.87
CA ASN A 299 38.71 -2.28 26.59
C ASN A 299 37.50 -3.03 27.20
N ALA A 300 37.64 -4.34 27.40
CA ALA A 300 36.61 -5.16 28.04
C ALA A 300 36.27 -4.65 29.46
N LEU A 301 34.98 -4.53 29.76
CA LEU A 301 34.46 -4.25 31.10
C LEU A 301 34.62 -5.47 32.01
N LYS A 302 34.79 -5.21 33.31
CA LYS A 302 34.79 -6.23 34.35
C LYS A 302 33.93 -5.77 35.53
N ALA A 303 33.48 -6.72 36.36
CA ALA A 303 32.69 -6.42 37.55
C ALA A 303 33.43 -5.49 38.54
N GLU A 304 34.77 -5.54 38.58
CA GLU A 304 35.56 -4.66 39.44
C GLU A 304 35.48 -3.18 39.04
N ASP A 305 35.15 -2.87 37.78
CA ASP A 305 35.03 -1.48 37.31
C ASP A 305 33.82 -0.78 37.94
N PHE A 306 32.75 -1.53 38.21
CA PHE A 306 31.54 -1.03 38.87
C PHE A 306 31.61 -1.10 40.39
N THR A 307 32.09 -2.22 40.93
CA THR A 307 32.11 -2.44 42.39
C THR A 307 33.06 -1.50 43.13
N ASN A 308 34.15 -1.04 42.49
CA ASN A 308 35.07 -0.05 43.07
C ASN A 308 34.58 1.41 42.94
N SER A 309 33.49 1.63 42.18
CA SER A 309 32.98 2.96 41.81
C SER A 309 31.48 3.09 42.10
N LYS A 310 30.98 2.41 43.14
CA LYS A 310 29.56 2.51 43.54
C LYS A 310 29.12 3.97 43.70
N ASP A 311 27.86 4.22 43.35
CA ASP A 311 27.22 5.54 43.33
C ASP A 311 27.91 6.57 42.41
N THR A 312 28.77 6.11 41.50
CA THR A 312 29.43 6.95 40.48
C THR A 312 29.17 6.38 39.10
N PHE A 313 28.66 7.21 38.20
CA PHE A 313 28.53 6.85 36.78
C PHE A 313 29.91 6.76 36.12
N ILE A 314 30.11 5.68 35.37
CA ILE A 314 31.24 5.51 34.47
C ILE A 314 30.77 5.48 33.03
N ASP A 315 31.57 6.00 32.11
CA ASP A 315 31.26 6.01 30.69
C ASP A 315 31.45 4.61 30.09
N LEU A 316 30.41 4.15 29.39
CA LEU A 316 30.35 2.87 28.72
C LEU A 316 30.21 3.10 27.22
N LYS A 317 30.95 2.34 26.44
CA LYS A 317 30.90 2.39 24.98
C LYS A 317 30.23 1.14 24.45
N THR A 318 29.15 1.31 23.69
CA THR A 318 28.44 0.21 23.03
C THR A 318 29.36 -0.49 22.04
N LYS A 319 29.27 -1.82 21.98
CA LYS A 319 29.91 -2.60 20.90
C LYS A 319 29.09 -2.41 19.62
N ALA A 320 29.67 -1.77 18.62
CA ALA A 320 29.06 -1.69 17.31
C ALA A 320 29.07 -3.06 16.65
N GLU A 321 27.92 -3.45 16.11
CA GLU A 321 27.75 -4.75 15.49
C GLU A 321 26.80 -4.61 14.30
N PRO A 322 27.33 -4.47 13.06
CA PRO A 322 26.50 -4.48 11.87
C PRO A 322 25.89 -5.87 11.70
N ASP A 323 24.63 -5.93 11.28
CA ASP A 323 23.95 -7.18 10.90
C ASP A 323 23.80 -8.23 12.03
N THR A 324 23.88 -7.85 13.31
CA THR A 324 23.72 -8.79 14.44
C THR A 324 22.38 -8.71 15.16
N ASN A 325 21.45 -7.86 14.69
CA ASN A 325 20.14 -7.71 15.29
C ASN A 325 19.03 -7.76 14.23
N PHE A 326 17.84 -8.16 14.64
CA PHE A 326 16.61 -8.03 13.88
C PHE A 326 15.73 -6.96 14.51
N ALA A 327 15.01 -6.20 13.69
CA ALA A 327 14.02 -5.22 14.12
C ALA A 327 12.66 -5.51 13.48
N CYS A 328 11.58 -5.25 14.22
CA CYS A 328 10.20 -5.29 13.75
C CYS A 328 9.50 -4.00 14.18
N PHE A 329 8.81 -3.35 13.23
CA PHE A 329 8.04 -2.15 13.53
C PHE A 329 6.79 -2.48 14.35
N VAL A 330 6.42 -1.59 15.26
CA VAL A 330 5.21 -1.65 16.07
C VAL A 330 4.45 -0.34 15.92
N PRO A 331 3.30 -0.33 15.22
CA PRO A 331 2.50 0.88 15.01
C PRO A 331 2.13 1.58 16.33
N LYS A 332 2.11 2.92 16.34
CA LYS A 332 1.89 3.75 17.54
C LYS A 332 0.63 3.42 18.35
N ASP A 333 -0.38 2.85 17.72
CA ASP A 333 -1.67 2.48 18.29
C ASP A 333 -1.66 1.07 18.91
N VAL A 334 -0.62 0.28 18.63
CA VAL A 334 -0.37 -1.02 19.24
C VAL A 334 0.50 -0.87 20.47
N ARG A 335 -0.02 -1.26 21.64
CA ARG A 335 0.79 -1.39 22.85
C ARG A 335 1.15 -2.83 23.16
N LEU A 336 2.38 -3.02 23.59
CA LEU A 336 2.88 -4.33 24.01
C LEU A 336 3.64 -4.20 25.32
N THR A 337 3.48 -5.18 26.20
CA THR A 337 4.39 -5.38 27.34
C THR A 337 5.25 -6.61 27.10
N VAL A 338 6.56 -6.40 27.19
CA VAL A 338 7.59 -7.39 26.87
C VAL A 338 8.31 -7.82 28.15
N ASN A 339 8.23 -9.10 28.48
CA ASN A 339 9.02 -9.68 29.57
C ASN A 339 10.32 -10.26 29.01
N THR A 340 11.47 -9.70 29.37
CA THR A 340 12.76 -10.18 28.87
C THR A 340 13.28 -11.35 29.72
N ALA A 341 14.16 -12.20 29.16
CA ALA A 341 14.82 -13.27 29.92
C ALA A 341 15.67 -12.75 31.09
N TRP A 342 15.98 -11.45 31.12
CA TRP A 342 16.74 -10.81 32.19
C TRP A 342 15.86 -10.42 33.39
N GLY A 343 14.54 -10.51 33.27
CA GLY A 343 13.57 -10.16 34.31
C GLY A 343 13.07 -8.72 34.23
N ASP A 344 13.43 -7.98 33.17
CA ASP A 344 12.96 -6.63 32.91
C ASP A 344 11.60 -6.70 32.20
N VAL A 345 10.72 -5.74 32.51
CA VAL A 345 9.45 -5.54 31.82
C VAL A 345 9.57 -4.24 31.02
N LEU A 346 9.43 -4.33 29.69
CA LEU A 346 9.51 -3.19 28.79
C LEU A 346 8.12 -2.90 28.20
N HIS A 347 7.81 -1.63 27.97
CA HIS A 347 6.56 -1.18 27.38
C HIS A 347 6.81 -0.57 26.00
N VAL A 348 6.06 -1.01 25.00
CA VAL A 348 6.09 -0.49 23.63
C VAL A 348 4.93 0.50 23.43
N ASN A 349 5.22 1.66 22.83
CA ASN A 349 4.24 2.71 22.50
C ASN A 349 3.41 3.23 23.70
N ASP A 350 4.05 3.55 24.83
CA ASP A 350 3.42 4.14 26.01
C ASP A 350 2.56 5.40 25.68
N PRO A 351 1.36 5.61 26.29
CA PRO A 351 0.42 6.66 25.84
C PRO A 351 0.91 8.07 26.09
N VAL A 352 1.78 8.25 27.09
CA VAL A 352 2.21 9.57 27.50
C VAL A 352 3.53 9.96 26.84
N SER A 353 4.14 9.03 26.10
CA SER A 353 5.40 9.22 25.39
C SER A 353 5.16 9.56 23.91
N GLU A 354 6.06 10.36 23.34
CA GLU A 354 6.00 10.76 21.93
C GLU A 354 6.71 9.71 21.07
N HIS A 355 5.94 8.87 20.37
CA HIS A 355 6.44 7.72 19.61
C HIS A 355 6.45 7.92 18.08
N GLY A 356 6.11 9.10 17.58
CA GLY A 356 5.94 9.33 16.15
C GLY A 356 4.92 8.35 15.54
N TYR A 357 5.34 7.57 14.54
CA TYR A 357 4.50 6.56 13.88
C TYR A 357 4.48 5.20 14.60
N GLY A 358 5.40 4.96 15.53
CA GLY A 358 5.56 3.71 16.23
C GLY A 358 7.01 3.47 16.66
N ASP A 359 7.21 2.41 17.41
CA ASP A 359 8.50 1.96 17.92
C ASP A 359 9.01 0.75 17.12
N TYR A 360 10.27 0.32 17.33
CA TYR A 360 10.67 -1.02 16.90
C TYR A 360 11.05 -1.90 18.09
N LEU A 361 10.65 -3.16 17.97
CA LEU A 361 11.17 -4.26 18.75
C LEU A 361 12.46 -4.76 18.10
N VAL A 362 13.55 -4.74 18.85
CA VAL A 362 14.86 -5.20 18.38
C VAL A 362 15.32 -6.40 19.19
N CYS A 363 15.81 -7.44 18.53
CA CYS A 363 16.36 -8.62 19.19
C CYS A 363 17.67 -9.09 18.52
N PRO A 364 18.52 -9.84 19.25
CA PRO A 364 19.72 -10.43 18.68
C PRO A 364 19.43 -11.42 17.53
N ASN A 365 20.42 -11.57 16.66
CA ASN A 365 20.48 -12.59 15.61
C ASN A 365 21.54 -13.63 15.96
N LYS A 366 21.14 -14.78 16.53
CA LYS A 366 22.09 -15.85 16.92
C LYS A 366 22.32 -16.90 15.84
N ASP A 367 21.26 -17.29 15.12
CA ASP A 367 21.27 -18.39 14.15
C ASP A 367 20.68 -17.99 12.78
N GLY A 368 20.85 -16.72 12.38
CA GLY A 368 20.21 -16.17 11.18
C GLY A 368 18.73 -15.89 11.38
N LYS A 369 18.25 -15.81 12.63
CA LYS A 369 16.84 -15.61 13.00
C LYS A 369 16.70 -14.73 14.24
N PRO A 370 15.58 -14.00 14.38
CA PRO A 370 15.23 -13.26 15.59
C PRO A 370 15.29 -14.14 16.87
N ASP A 371 15.92 -13.65 17.94
CA ASP A 371 15.89 -14.26 19.27
C ASP A 371 14.93 -13.51 20.21
N PHE A 372 13.67 -13.94 20.23
CA PHE A 372 12.62 -13.33 21.05
C PHE A 372 12.79 -13.55 22.56
N SER A 373 13.79 -14.31 23.02
CA SER A 373 14.07 -14.43 24.46
C SER A 373 14.69 -13.17 25.06
N ASP A 374 15.31 -12.32 24.22
CA ASP A 374 15.89 -11.05 24.63
C ASP A 374 15.55 -9.98 23.60
N VAL A 375 14.50 -9.22 23.91
CA VAL A 375 13.96 -8.16 23.06
C VAL A 375 14.12 -6.82 23.76
N TRP A 376 14.29 -5.80 22.94
CA TRP A 376 14.50 -4.42 23.34
C TRP A 376 13.45 -3.57 22.64
N VAL A 377 12.90 -2.61 23.38
CA VAL A 377 12.03 -1.58 22.79
C VAL A 377 12.90 -0.39 22.50
N VAL A 378 12.80 0.14 21.29
CA VAL A 378 13.52 1.35 20.91
C VAL A 378 12.46 2.35 20.47
N ASN A 379 12.36 3.42 21.25
CA ASN A 379 11.43 4.51 21.02
C ASN A 379 11.70 5.17 19.65
N GLY A 380 10.67 5.39 18.83
CA GLY A 380 10.71 5.95 17.48
C GLY A 380 11.56 7.23 17.28
N ALA A 381 11.94 7.95 18.34
CA ALA A 381 12.86 9.09 18.28
C ALA A 381 14.36 8.73 18.41
N ILE A 382 14.73 7.53 18.87
CA ILE A 382 16.10 7.17 19.28
C ILE A 382 16.72 6.07 18.39
N PHE A 383 16.35 6.02 17.11
CA PHE A 383 16.98 5.08 16.16
C PHE A 383 18.27 5.59 15.54
N ALA A 384 18.30 6.83 15.06
CA ALA A 384 19.36 7.31 14.16
C ALA A 384 20.79 7.13 14.72
N ASN A 385 20.94 7.08 16.05
CA ASN A 385 22.24 6.93 16.72
C ASN A 385 22.44 5.57 17.42
N THR A 386 21.42 4.71 17.47
CA THR A 386 21.42 3.47 18.27
C THR A 386 21.46 2.23 17.38
N TYR A 387 20.71 2.24 16.30
CA TYR A 387 20.63 1.14 15.34
C TYR A 387 20.70 1.65 13.90
N ASP A 388 21.49 0.98 13.06
CA ASP A 388 21.50 1.17 11.62
C ASP A 388 20.26 0.51 11.01
N VAL A 389 19.24 1.34 10.81
CA VAL A 389 17.95 1.00 10.22
C VAL A 389 17.85 1.44 8.76
N SER A 390 18.99 1.65 8.08
CA SER A 390 18.99 1.98 6.64
C SER A 390 18.29 0.94 5.75
N ARG A 391 18.05 -0.27 6.30
CA ARG A 391 17.34 -1.38 5.66
C ARG A 391 15.89 -1.51 6.14
N ALA A 392 15.41 -0.58 6.97
CA ALA A 392 14.04 -0.61 7.47
C ALA A 392 13.05 -0.23 6.37
N PRO A 393 11.83 -0.78 6.41
CA PRO A 393 10.73 -0.22 5.65
C PRO A 393 10.53 1.24 6.02
N VAL A 394 10.33 2.08 5.01
CA VAL A 394 9.76 3.41 5.21
C VAL A 394 8.29 3.22 5.50
N VAL A 395 7.78 3.83 6.57
CA VAL A 395 6.39 3.69 7.00
C VAL A 395 5.70 5.04 6.95
N GLY A 396 4.51 5.08 6.36
CA GLY A 396 3.57 6.20 6.42
C GLY A 396 2.15 5.71 6.61
N SER A 397 1.20 6.64 6.70
CA SER A 397 -0.23 6.36 6.65
C SER A 397 -0.91 7.16 5.55
N VAL A 398 -2.06 6.66 5.10
CA VAL A 398 -2.91 7.37 4.13
C VAL A 398 -3.50 8.61 4.81
N ALA A 399 -2.93 9.77 4.51
CA ALA A 399 -3.39 11.04 5.03
C ALA A 399 -4.72 11.47 4.40
N ALA A 400 -4.91 11.17 3.12
CA ALA A 400 -6.15 11.43 2.39
C ALA A 400 -6.29 10.49 1.19
N ILE A 401 -7.54 10.23 0.78
CA ILE A 401 -7.83 9.57 -0.49
C ILE A 401 -8.38 10.62 -1.46
N GLU A 402 -7.64 10.88 -2.53
CA GLU A 402 -8.07 11.82 -3.56
C GLU A 402 -9.35 11.33 -4.25
N LYS A 403 -10.05 12.25 -4.93
CA LYS A 403 -11.30 11.96 -5.67
C LYS A 403 -11.23 10.74 -6.59
N TYR A 404 -10.07 10.44 -7.15
CA TYR A 404 -9.87 9.34 -8.09
C TYR A 404 -9.33 8.07 -7.41
N GLY A 405 -9.16 8.07 -6.09
CA GLY A 405 -8.68 6.92 -5.32
C GLY A 405 -7.16 6.83 -5.20
N ASN A 406 -6.45 7.94 -5.40
CA ASN A 406 -5.02 8.03 -5.12
C ASN A 406 -4.82 8.25 -3.63
N LEU A 407 -3.77 7.65 -3.08
CA LEU A 407 -3.42 7.80 -1.67
C LEU A 407 -2.42 8.94 -1.54
N ASP A 408 -2.79 10.00 -0.81
CA ASP A 408 -1.84 10.99 -0.33
C ASP A 408 -1.30 10.50 1.02
N LEU A 409 0.03 10.43 1.15
CA LEU A 409 0.67 9.91 2.35
C LEU A 409 1.01 11.05 3.32
N ASP A 410 1.04 10.74 4.61
CA ASP A 410 1.46 11.67 5.67
C ASP A 410 2.99 11.89 5.76
N ILE A 411 3.74 11.13 4.97
CA ILE A 411 5.18 11.25 4.79
C ILE A 411 5.51 11.94 3.46
N LYS A 412 6.66 12.65 3.46
CA LYS A 412 7.17 13.35 2.28
C LYS A 412 8.09 12.48 1.44
N PRO A 413 8.22 12.72 0.13
CA PRO A 413 9.13 11.96 -0.74
C PRO A 413 10.60 11.91 -0.24
N GLU A 414 11.07 12.96 0.44
CA GLU A 414 12.41 13.04 1.08
C GLU A 414 12.76 11.81 1.94
N VAL A 415 11.77 11.19 2.58
CA VAL A 415 12.04 10.05 3.47
C VAL A 415 12.44 8.79 2.69
N LEU A 416 11.92 8.60 1.46
CA LEU A 416 12.33 7.51 0.58
C LEU A 416 13.78 7.69 0.13
N TYR A 417 14.16 8.92 -0.24
CA TYR A 417 15.53 9.25 -0.61
C TYR A 417 16.51 9.06 0.55
N THR A 418 16.12 9.46 1.75
CA THR A 418 16.93 9.26 2.97
C THR A 418 17.13 7.77 3.27
N ALA A 419 16.16 6.93 2.93
CA ALA A 419 16.25 5.47 3.02
C ALA A 419 17.04 4.82 1.87
N GLY A 420 17.63 5.60 0.95
CA GLY A 420 18.43 5.10 -0.16
C GLY A 420 17.63 4.60 -1.38
N LEU A 421 16.31 4.86 -1.40
CA LEU A 421 15.45 4.60 -2.54
C LEU A 421 15.57 5.76 -3.54
N GLU A 422 15.54 5.44 -4.83
CA GLU A 422 15.76 6.41 -5.92
C GLU A 422 14.67 6.28 -6.99
N LEU A 423 14.48 7.35 -7.79
CA LEU A 423 13.55 7.32 -8.91
C LEU A 423 13.98 6.23 -9.92
N GLY A 424 13.01 5.44 -10.38
CA GLY A 424 13.25 4.27 -11.22
C GLY A 424 13.51 2.98 -10.45
N ASP A 425 13.58 3.00 -9.11
CA ASP A 425 13.48 1.79 -8.31
C ASP A 425 12.06 1.21 -8.38
N VAL A 426 11.94 -0.11 -8.23
CA VAL A 426 10.66 -0.78 -7.96
C VAL A 426 10.59 -1.00 -6.45
N LEU A 427 9.52 -0.52 -5.84
CA LEU A 427 9.29 -0.64 -4.41
C LEU A 427 8.31 -1.77 -4.13
N ASP A 428 8.56 -2.54 -3.07
CA ASP A 428 7.52 -3.38 -2.48
C ASP A 428 6.71 -2.49 -1.54
N VAL A 429 5.46 -2.25 -1.93
CA VAL A 429 4.49 -1.43 -1.22
C VAL A 429 3.47 -2.34 -0.58
N THR A 430 3.49 -2.39 0.75
CA THR A 430 2.53 -3.17 1.54
C THR A 430 1.48 -2.27 2.16
N VAL A 431 0.21 -2.59 1.91
CA VAL A 431 -0.97 -1.95 2.50
C VAL A 431 -2.07 -2.98 2.68
N ASN A 432 -2.75 -2.99 3.83
CA ASN A 432 -3.82 -3.95 4.16
C ASN A 432 -3.45 -5.42 3.93
N GLY A 433 -2.19 -5.78 4.21
CA GLY A 433 -1.66 -7.14 4.04
C GLY A 433 -1.43 -7.55 2.59
N GLN A 434 -1.60 -6.64 1.63
CA GLN A 434 -1.26 -6.85 0.22
C GLN A 434 0.09 -6.20 -0.07
N SER A 435 1.00 -6.96 -0.68
CA SER A 435 2.30 -6.50 -1.15
C SER A 435 2.26 -6.35 -2.67
N LEU A 436 2.74 -5.20 -3.17
CA LEU A 436 2.68 -4.81 -4.57
C LEU A 436 4.04 -4.26 -5.01
N GLU A 437 4.54 -4.73 -6.14
CA GLU A 437 5.73 -4.16 -6.78
C GLU A 437 5.33 -2.91 -7.59
N ILE A 438 5.70 -1.72 -7.11
CA ILE A 438 5.28 -0.44 -7.67
C ILE A 438 6.50 0.44 -8.00
N PRO A 439 6.64 0.93 -9.25
CA PRO A 439 7.71 1.85 -9.62
C PRO A 439 7.65 3.19 -8.86
N PHE A 440 8.81 3.69 -8.42
CA PHE A 440 8.95 5.03 -7.85
C PHE A 440 9.31 6.06 -8.93
N CYS A 441 8.41 6.99 -9.21
CA CYS A 441 8.46 7.91 -10.34
C CYS A 441 8.00 9.34 -9.94
N THR A 442 7.86 10.25 -10.91
CA THR A 442 7.50 11.67 -10.66
C THR A 442 6.14 12.09 -11.22
N ALA A 443 5.60 11.34 -12.18
CA ALA A 443 4.33 11.62 -12.81
C ALA A 443 3.50 10.34 -13.00
N TYR A 444 2.18 10.49 -13.13
CA TYR A 444 1.32 9.34 -13.48
C TYR A 444 1.66 8.79 -14.87
N SER A 445 2.03 9.67 -15.80
CA SER A 445 2.46 9.32 -17.16
C SER A 445 3.77 8.57 -17.22
N ASP A 446 4.49 8.44 -16.09
CA ASP A 446 5.72 7.67 -16.04
C ASP A 446 5.46 6.16 -16.02
N VAL A 447 4.20 5.72 -15.88
CA VAL A 447 3.78 4.32 -16.04
C VAL A 447 2.61 4.23 -17.03
N ASN A 448 2.31 3.03 -17.55
CA ASN A 448 1.20 2.88 -18.49
C ASN A 448 -0.15 3.09 -17.80
N THR A 449 -1.17 3.44 -18.58
CA THR A 449 -2.57 3.46 -18.12
C THR A 449 -2.93 2.12 -17.48
N GLY A 450 -3.41 2.15 -16.23
CA GLY A 450 -3.77 0.96 -15.46
C GLY A 450 -2.66 0.39 -14.59
N GLU A 451 -1.41 0.86 -14.70
CA GLU A 451 -0.30 0.45 -13.84
C GLU A 451 -0.23 1.26 -12.54
N CYS A 452 0.29 0.64 -11.48
CA CYS A 452 0.54 1.32 -10.21
C CYS A 452 1.76 2.23 -10.28
N VAL A 453 1.79 3.29 -9.47
CA VAL A 453 2.93 4.19 -9.32
C VAL A 453 3.04 4.71 -7.88
N VAL A 454 4.25 4.71 -7.33
CA VAL A 454 4.63 5.54 -6.19
C VAL A 454 5.18 6.83 -6.79
N ARG A 455 4.56 7.96 -6.50
CA ARG A 455 4.84 9.23 -7.16
C ARG A 455 5.38 10.24 -6.16
N ASP A 456 6.58 10.73 -6.43
CA ASP A 456 7.09 11.98 -5.87
C ASP A 456 6.32 13.16 -6.52
N ASN A 457 5.28 13.65 -5.85
CA ASN A 457 4.54 14.82 -6.31
C ASN A 457 5.29 16.11 -5.96
N LYS A 458 6.26 16.47 -6.79
CA LYS A 458 7.11 17.66 -6.61
C LYS A 458 6.35 18.98 -6.48
N GLU A 459 5.16 19.10 -7.08
CA GLU A 459 4.37 20.33 -7.01
C GLU A 459 3.79 20.58 -5.61
N SER A 460 3.37 19.50 -4.94
CA SER A 460 2.70 19.55 -3.65
C SER A 460 3.56 19.07 -2.48
N ASP A 461 4.76 18.53 -2.75
CA ASP A 461 5.66 17.94 -1.75
C ASP A 461 4.99 16.80 -0.94
N ILE A 462 4.23 15.97 -1.66
CA ILE A 462 3.46 14.84 -1.13
C ILE A 462 3.92 13.55 -1.81
N LEU A 463 4.05 12.48 -1.04
CA LEU A 463 4.23 11.14 -1.61
C LEU A 463 2.85 10.57 -1.93
N VAL A 464 2.69 10.03 -3.14
CA VAL A 464 1.40 9.50 -3.61
C VAL A 464 1.53 8.04 -4.03
N VAL A 465 0.55 7.20 -3.71
CA VAL A 465 0.41 5.85 -4.28
C VAL A 465 -0.86 5.78 -5.11
N ALA A 466 -0.76 5.38 -6.37
CA ALA A 466 -1.84 5.50 -7.33
C ALA A 466 -1.84 4.40 -8.39
N ILE A 467 -2.95 4.29 -9.12
CA ILE A 467 -3.00 3.62 -10.42
C ILE A 467 -3.14 4.71 -11.48
N ASN A 468 -2.27 4.75 -12.48
CA ASN A 468 -2.38 5.73 -13.57
C ASN A 468 -3.75 5.57 -14.26
N MET A 469 -4.57 6.63 -14.26
CA MET A 469 -5.96 6.64 -14.75
C MET A 469 -6.85 5.56 -14.12
N GLY A 470 -6.52 5.09 -12.91
CA GLY A 470 -7.27 4.11 -12.15
C GLY A 470 -7.66 4.60 -10.77
N ASN A 471 -8.11 3.67 -9.92
CA ASN A 471 -8.53 3.94 -8.56
C ASN A 471 -7.83 2.96 -7.62
N PHE A 472 -6.71 3.38 -7.02
CA PHE A 472 -5.88 2.51 -6.17
C PHE A 472 -6.65 2.08 -4.91
N ALA A 473 -7.18 3.06 -4.16
CA ALA A 473 -7.91 2.82 -2.92
C ALA A 473 -9.08 1.85 -3.08
N GLY A 474 -9.90 2.04 -4.11
CA GLY A 474 -11.04 1.17 -4.41
C GLY A 474 -10.62 -0.21 -4.93
N THR A 475 -9.49 -0.31 -5.63
CA THR A 475 -8.96 -1.59 -6.15
C THR A 475 -8.43 -2.46 -5.02
N TYR A 476 -7.72 -1.86 -4.06
CA TYR A 476 -7.02 -2.57 -2.99
C TYR A 476 -7.72 -2.45 -1.61
N GLY A 477 -8.88 -1.79 -1.56
CA GLY A 477 -9.67 -1.65 -0.34
C GLY A 477 -8.97 -0.84 0.74
N VAL A 478 -8.34 0.27 0.37
CA VAL A 478 -7.58 1.15 1.27
C VAL A 478 -8.45 2.31 1.75
N GLU A 479 -8.35 2.63 3.04
CA GLU A 479 -9.05 3.73 3.72
C GLU A 479 -8.06 4.77 4.29
N GLU A 480 -8.55 5.96 4.63
CA GLU A 480 -7.73 6.98 5.30
C GLU A 480 -7.28 6.50 6.69
N GLY A 481 -6.00 6.66 6.98
CA GLY A 481 -5.35 6.18 8.20
C GLY A 481 -4.70 4.79 8.07
N ASP A 482 -4.95 4.05 6.99
CA ASP A 482 -4.29 2.78 6.75
C ASP A 482 -2.77 2.97 6.65
N ILE A 483 -2.03 2.02 7.20
CA ILE A 483 -0.57 2.03 7.19
C ILE A 483 -0.07 1.52 5.83
N VAL A 484 0.86 2.26 5.25
CA VAL A 484 1.55 1.91 4.01
C VAL A 484 3.04 1.81 4.29
N THR A 485 3.65 0.67 3.93
CA THR A 485 5.09 0.46 4.09
C THR A 485 5.76 0.33 2.74
N PHE A 486 6.95 0.91 2.59
CA PHE A 486 7.75 0.89 1.37
C PHE A 486 9.10 0.24 1.66
N THR A 487 9.47 -0.77 0.88
CA THR A 487 10.83 -1.34 0.87
C THR A 487 11.35 -1.43 -0.57
N LEU A 488 12.65 -1.62 -0.73
CA LEU A 488 13.22 -1.84 -2.05
C LEU A 488 12.89 -3.27 -2.53
N ALA A 489 12.09 -3.40 -3.58
CA ALA A 489 11.93 -4.67 -4.29
C ALA A 489 13.09 -4.88 -5.28
N GLU A 490 13.34 -3.88 -6.13
CA GLU A 490 14.36 -3.96 -7.17
C GLU A 490 15.04 -2.60 -7.43
N LYS A 491 16.36 -2.56 -7.26
CA LYS A 491 17.16 -1.36 -7.54
C LYS A 491 17.22 -1.08 -9.04
N ALA A 492 16.85 0.15 -9.43
CA ALA A 492 16.81 0.65 -10.80
C ALA A 492 15.97 -0.22 -11.76
N GLY A 493 15.04 -1.04 -11.23
CA GLY A 493 14.27 -2.01 -12.02
C GLY A 493 13.36 -1.38 -13.08
N TYR A 494 12.99 -0.11 -12.92
CA TYR A 494 12.14 0.66 -13.82
C TYR A 494 12.83 1.92 -14.39
N LEU A 495 14.14 2.08 -14.14
CA LEU A 495 14.87 3.31 -14.48
C LEU A 495 14.90 3.59 -15.98
N GLY A 496 15.00 2.56 -16.82
CA GLY A 496 14.99 2.71 -18.28
C GLY A 496 13.66 3.25 -18.83
N GLN A 497 12.55 2.68 -18.36
CA GLN A 497 11.19 3.12 -18.70
C GLN A 497 10.92 4.53 -18.17
N TYR A 498 11.25 4.79 -16.90
CA TYR A 498 11.13 6.12 -16.29
C TYR A 498 11.88 7.17 -17.12
N GLN A 499 13.14 6.92 -17.49
CA GLN A 499 13.92 7.84 -18.32
C GLN A 499 13.36 8.01 -19.73
N ALA A 500 12.79 6.95 -20.33
CA ALA A 500 12.14 7.04 -21.63
C ALA A 500 10.88 7.94 -21.59
N HIS A 501 10.18 7.99 -20.45
CA HIS A 501 9.02 8.87 -20.23
C HIS A 501 9.41 10.32 -19.91
N GLN A 502 10.63 10.57 -19.44
CA GLN A 502 11.14 11.94 -19.23
C GLN A 502 11.59 12.63 -20.52
N LEU A 503 11.56 11.94 -21.66
CA LEU A 503 12.00 12.51 -22.92
C LEU A 503 10.96 13.46 -23.49
N GLU A 504 11.39 14.67 -23.81
CA GLU A 504 10.56 15.66 -24.49
C GLU A 504 10.85 15.66 -25.99
N ARG A 505 9.81 15.85 -26.80
CA ARG A 505 9.90 16.08 -28.24
C ARG A 505 9.11 17.33 -28.60
N THR A 506 9.43 17.93 -29.74
CA THR A 506 8.61 19.01 -30.31
C THR A 506 7.66 18.45 -31.37
N ASN A 507 6.55 19.16 -31.63
CA ASN A 507 5.65 18.84 -32.76
C ASN A 507 5.81 19.85 -33.91
N GLU A 508 6.90 20.61 -33.90
CA GLU A 508 7.22 21.60 -34.93
C GLU A 508 8.12 20.95 -35.98
N ARG A 509 7.66 20.93 -37.24
CA ARG A 509 8.39 20.29 -38.34
C ARG A 509 9.80 20.87 -38.55
N ASP A 510 10.02 22.15 -38.26
CA ASP A 510 11.32 22.82 -38.47
C ASP A 510 12.42 22.33 -37.51
N ASP A 511 12.07 21.65 -36.41
CA ASP A 511 13.05 21.09 -35.47
C ASP A 511 13.69 19.79 -35.97
N TYR A 512 13.20 19.25 -37.08
CA TYR A 512 13.60 17.96 -37.63
C TYR A 512 14.33 18.09 -38.96
N ALA A 513 15.33 17.23 -39.16
CA ALA A 513 16.21 17.28 -40.33
C ALA A 513 15.50 16.96 -41.66
N SER A 514 14.41 16.19 -41.63
CA SER A 514 13.61 15.85 -42.81
C SER A 514 12.18 15.43 -42.44
N ASP A 515 11.32 15.30 -43.44
CA ASP A 515 9.95 14.79 -43.25
C ASP A 515 9.95 13.35 -42.74
N GLU A 516 10.90 12.52 -43.21
CA GLU A 516 11.07 11.15 -42.74
C GLU A 516 11.40 11.10 -41.24
N VAL A 517 12.32 11.96 -40.81
CA VAL A 517 12.68 12.09 -39.38
C VAL A 517 11.49 12.62 -38.58
N PHE A 518 10.74 13.61 -39.08
CA PHE A 518 9.56 14.15 -38.39
C PHE A 518 8.41 13.14 -38.30
N ALA A 519 8.12 12.41 -39.37
CA ALA A 519 7.03 11.44 -39.43
C ALA A 519 7.40 10.06 -38.84
N ASN A 520 8.61 9.90 -38.28
CA ASN A 520 9.18 8.60 -37.90
C ASN A 520 9.06 7.54 -39.01
N PHE A 521 9.14 7.99 -40.26
CA PHE A 521 8.92 7.15 -41.42
C PHE A 521 10.25 6.54 -41.86
N ARG A 522 10.35 5.21 -41.82
CA ARG A 522 11.52 4.49 -42.33
C ARG A 522 11.16 3.09 -42.79
N ALA A 523 11.94 2.56 -43.73
CA ALA A 523 11.92 1.14 -44.05
C ALA A 523 12.60 0.36 -42.93
N ILE A 524 12.04 -0.80 -42.59
CA ILE A 524 12.69 -1.81 -41.75
C ILE A 524 13.42 -2.76 -42.68
N THR A 525 14.75 -2.85 -42.53
CA THR A 525 15.62 -3.61 -43.45
C THR A 525 16.59 -4.53 -42.71
N VAL A 526 16.26 -4.93 -41.49
CA VAL A 526 17.08 -5.84 -40.67
C VAL A 526 16.60 -7.29 -40.82
N GLY A 527 17.50 -8.25 -40.58
CA GLY A 527 17.24 -9.66 -40.86
C GLY A 527 17.00 -9.91 -42.36
N ASP A 528 16.11 -10.84 -42.68
CA ASP A 528 15.73 -11.20 -44.05
C ASP A 528 14.58 -10.34 -44.61
N ILE A 529 14.28 -9.18 -44.02
CA ILE A 529 13.26 -8.24 -44.54
C ILE A 529 13.83 -7.53 -45.78
N ALA A 530 13.16 -7.67 -46.92
CA ALA A 530 13.60 -7.05 -48.16
C ALA A 530 13.37 -5.53 -48.16
N GLU A 531 14.31 -4.80 -48.77
CA GLU A 531 14.24 -3.35 -48.87
C GLU A 531 12.95 -2.89 -49.56
N GLY A 532 12.28 -1.90 -48.95
CA GLY A 532 11.04 -1.33 -49.47
C GLY A 532 9.79 -2.19 -49.28
N VAL A 533 9.85 -3.28 -48.51
CA VAL A 533 8.67 -4.13 -48.24
C VAL A 533 7.89 -3.69 -47.00
N LEU A 534 8.59 -3.29 -45.92
CA LEU A 534 8.00 -3.00 -44.63
C LEU A 534 8.44 -1.63 -44.13
N TYR A 535 7.45 -0.82 -43.75
CA TYR A 535 7.67 0.52 -43.23
C TYR A 535 7.03 0.68 -41.86
N ARG A 536 7.66 1.54 -41.07
CA ARG A 536 7.15 2.04 -39.81
C ARG A 536 6.95 3.54 -39.92
N THR A 537 5.90 4.06 -39.30
CA THR A 537 5.58 5.50 -39.32
C THR A 537 4.77 5.95 -38.11
N SER A 538 4.76 7.26 -37.85
CA SER A 538 3.76 7.93 -37.00
C SER A 538 2.39 7.92 -37.67
N SER A 539 1.32 8.28 -36.96
CA SER A 539 -0.03 8.15 -37.52
C SER A 539 -0.21 8.99 -38.79
N PRO A 540 -0.53 8.39 -39.95
CA PRO A 540 -0.83 9.10 -41.19
C PRO A 540 -2.25 9.66 -41.21
N VAL A 541 -3.05 9.47 -40.16
CA VAL A 541 -4.47 9.88 -40.14
C VAL A 541 -4.85 10.71 -38.92
N ASN A 542 -4.20 10.51 -37.78
CA ASN A 542 -4.50 11.28 -36.56
C ASN A 542 -3.78 12.65 -36.60
N PRO A 543 -4.52 13.77 -36.62
CA PRO A 543 -3.95 15.11 -36.76
C PRO A 543 -3.33 15.68 -35.47
N GLU A 544 -3.49 15.03 -34.32
CA GLU A 544 -3.15 15.55 -32.99
C GLU A 544 -1.68 16.02 -32.87
N LEU A 545 -0.75 15.31 -33.53
CA LEU A 545 0.67 15.64 -33.49
C LEU A 545 1.15 16.52 -34.65
N GLY A 546 0.26 16.89 -35.59
CA GLY A 546 0.62 17.66 -36.79
C GLY A 546 1.48 16.90 -37.81
N ARG A 547 1.60 15.57 -37.69
CA ARG A 547 2.47 14.71 -38.51
C ARG A 547 1.74 13.97 -39.63
N ALA A 548 0.41 13.89 -39.56
CA ALA A 548 -0.40 13.03 -40.41
C ALA A 548 -0.18 13.24 -41.91
N ALA A 549 -0.22 14.48 -42.39
CA ALA A 549 -0.03 14.79 -43.81
C ALA A 549 1.37 14.38 -44.32
N TYR A 550 2.41 14.61 -43.52
CA TYR A 550 3.78 14.20 -43.87
C TYR A 550 3.93 12.68 -43.92
N ALA A 551 3.33 11.98 -42.96
CA ALA A 551 3.31 10.52 -42.97
C ALA A 551 2.52 9.97 -44.17
N ASP A 552 1.39 10.60 -44.53
CA ASP A 552 0.59 10.27 -45.72
C ASP A 552 1.39 10.41 -47.02
N ASP A 553 2.04 11.56 -47.24
CA ASP A 553 2.89 11.82 -48.41
C ASP A 553 4.03 10.78 -48.53
N LEU A 554 4.60 10.37 -47.40
CA LEU A 554 5.70 9.41 -47.37
C LEU A 554 5.25 7.98 -47.65
N ILE A 555 4.09 7.56 -47.14
CA ILE A 555 3.54 6.24 -47.48
C ILE A 555 3.09 6.20 -48.95
N GLU A 556 2.59 7.31 -49.52
CA GLU A 556 2.29 7.43 -50.95
C GLU A 556 3.58 7.30 -51.78
N LYS A 557 4.60 8.09 -51.44
CA LYS A 557 5.89 8.10 -52.14
C LYS A 557 6.60 6.75 -52.09
N ALA A 558 6.46 6.00 -51.00
CA ALA A 558 6.99 4.65 -50.85
C ALA A 558 6.14 3.58 -51.56
N GLY A 559 4.97 3.94 -52.11
CA GLY A 559 4.07 3.02 -52.78
C GLY A 559 3.43 2.01 -51.82
N VAL A 560 3.25 2.36 -50.54
CA VAL A 560 2.61 1.50 -49.55
C VAL A 560 1.21 1.16 -50.01
N LYS A 561 0.90 -0.14 -50.06
CA LYS A 561 -0.40 -0.66 -50.49
C LYS A 561 -1.29 -1.07 -49.33
N THR A 562 -0.72 -1.47 -48.19
CA THR A 562 -1.46 -2.03 -47.06
C THR A 562 -1.00 -1.38 -45.76
N VAL A 563 -1.94 -0.92 -44.93
CA VAL A 563 -1.62 -0.29 -43.63
C VAL A 563 -2.29 -1.02 -42.46
N VAL A 564 -1.50 -1.30 -41.43
CA VAL A 564 -1.99 -1.80 -40.14
C VAL A 564 -2.01 -0.64 -39.14
N ASN A 565 -3.21 -0.13 -38.84
CA ASN A 565 -3.42 0.89 -37.82
C ASN A 565 -3.59 0.22 -36.45
N LEU A 566 -2.54 0.28 -35.63
CA LEU A 566 -2.51 -0.32 -34.30
C LEU A 566 -3.28 0.52 -33.26
N ALA A 567 -3.57 1.79 -33.55
CA ALA A 567 -3.98 2.76 -32.52
C ALA A 567 -5.44 3.14 -32.54
N ASP A 568 -6.03 3.33 -33.72
CA ASP A 568 -7.37 3.89 -33.86
C ASP A 568 -8.40 2.78 -34.15
N ASP A 569 -9.67 3.04 -33.84
CA ASP A 569 -10.82 2.31 -34.40
C ASP A 569 -11.41 3.05 -35.61
N ASP A 570 -12.37 2.41 -36.27
CA ASP A 570 -13.06 2.97 -37.43
C ASP A 570 -13.80 4.28 -37.10
N GLU A 571 -14.32 4.43 -35.88
CA GLU A 571 -15.03 5.64 -35.47
C GLU A 571 -14.08 6.84 -35.38
N ALA A 572 -12.92 6.66 -34.75
CA ALA A 572 -11.87 7.67 -34.68
C ALA A 572 -11.38 8.06 -36.08
N ILE A 573 -11.09 7.07 -36.94
CA ILE A 573 -10.63 7.31 -38.33
C ILE A 573 -11.66 8.14 -39.12
N GLN A 574 -12.93 7.77 -39.05
CA GLN A 574 -14.00 8.51 -39.73
C GLN A 574 -14.16 9.92 -39.15
N GLY A 575 -13.96 10.09 -37.85
CA GLY A 575 -13.89 11.39 -37.19
C GLY A 575 -12.79 12.26 -37.78
N TYR A 576 -11.58 11.72 -37.97
CA TYR A 576 -10.47 12.43 -38.60
C TYR A 576 -10.77 12.81 -40.06
N PHE A 577 -11.39 11.91 -40.83
CA PHE A 577 -11.80 12.20 -42.22
C PHE A 577 -12.82 13.33 -42.34
N ALA A 578 -13.62 13.53 -41.30
CA ALA A 578 -14.63 14.58 -41.24
C ALA A 578 -14.09 15.90 -40.65
N ALA A 579 -12.88 15.89 -40.07
CA ALA A 579 -12.30 17.05 -39.42
C ALA A 579 -11.94 18.15 -40.43
N GLU A 580 -12.09 19.41 -40.01
CA GLU A 580 -11.65 20.56 -40.80
C GLU A 580 -10.12 20.57 -40.90
N GLY A 581 -9.59 20.63 -42.12
CA GLY A 581 -8.15 20.58 -42.37
C GLY A 581 -7.55 19.18 -42.47
N PHE A 582 -8.38 18.13 -42.61
CA PHE A 582 -7.91 16.79 -42.97
C PHE A 582 -7.10 16.80 -44.28
N ASP A 583 -5.89 16.24 -44.25
CA ASP A 583 -4.93 16.28 -45.36
C ASP A 583 -4.13 14.97 -45.47
N SER A 584 -4.84 13.83 -45.45
CA SER A 584 -4.25 12.50 -45.67
C SER A 584 -5.01 11.72 -46.76
N PRO A 585 -5.08 12.25 -47.99
CA PRO A 585 -5.90 11.67 -49.06
C PRO A 585 -5.46 10.26 -49.48
N TYR A 586 -4.17 9.93 -49.39
CA TYR A 586 -3.68 8.63 -49.83
C TYR A 586 -4.13 7.52 -48.87
N TYR A 587 -3.94 7.71 -47.56
CA TYR A 587 -4.40 6.82 -46.50
C TYR A 587 -5.91 6.63 -46.57
N LYS A 588 -6.67 7.72 -46.77
CA LYS A 588 -8.12 7.62 -46.95
C LYS A 588 -8.47 6.76 -48.16
N GLY A 589 -7.76 6.90 -49.27
CA GLY A 589 -7.92 6.05 -50.45
C GLY A 589 -7.64 4.57 -50.15
N LEU A 590 -6.58 4.27 -49.40
CA LEU A 590 -6.28 2.90 -48.96
C LEU A 590 -7.38 2.34 -48.05
N TYR A 591 -7.89 3.16 -47.12
CA TYR A 591 -8.94 2.76 -46.18
C TYR A 591 -10.25 2.44 -46.92
N GLU A 592 -10.68 3.33 -47.83
CA GLU A 592 -11.88 3.12 -48.65
C GLU A 592 -11.74 1.92 -49.61
N ALA A 593 -10.51 1.59 -50.02
CA ALA A 593 -10.21 0.41 -50.84
C ALA A 593 -10.16 -0.90 -50.02
N GLY A 594 -10.28 -0.84 -48.69
CA GLY A 594 -10.20 -2.00 -47.81
C GLY A 594 -8.77 -2.48 -47.53
N ASN A 595 -7.76 -1.65 -47.80
CA ASN A 595 -6.35 -1.96 -47.57
C ASN A 595 -5.81 -1.40 -46.24
N VAL A 596 -6.70 -0.99 -45.33
CA VAL A 596 -6.35 -0.55 -43.97
C VAL A 596 -7.17 -1.34 -42.96
N ILE A 597 -6.51 -1.82 -41.90
CA ILE A 597 -7.17 -2.41 -40.74
C ILE A 597 -6.98 -1.54 -39.50
N ALA A 598 -8.08 -1.24 -38.80
CA ALA A 598 -8.12 -0.47 -37.55
C ALA A 598 -8.26 -1.42 -36.34
N LEU A 599 -7.28 -1.44 -35.44
CA LEU A 599 -7.22 -2.44 -34.37
C LEU A 599 -7.55 -1.90 -32.98
N ASN A 600 -7.46 -0.58 -32.74
CA ASN A 600 -7.68 0.05 -31.44
C ASN A 600 -7.02 -0.70 -30.27
N MET A 601 -5.70 -0.86 -30.34
CA MET A 601 -4.94 -1.64 -29.35
C MET A 601 -4.53 -0.77 -28.17
N GLY A 602 -4.58 -1.35 -26.97
CA GLY A 602 -3.88 -0.81 -25.79
C GLY A 602 -2.36 -0.82 -25.97
N VAL A 603 -1.63 -0.28 -24.99
CA VAL A 603 -0.16 -0.23 -25.02
C VAL A 603 0.51 -1.43 -24.31
N ASP A 604 -0.23 -2.13 -23.45
CA ASP A 604 0.24 -3.36 -22.81
C ASP A 604 0.29 -4.51 -23.83
N TYR A 605 1.49 -4.84 -24.28
CA TYR A 605 1.74 -5.91 -25.25
C TYR A 605 1.60 -7.31 -24.67
N LYS A 606 1.51 -7.46 -23.34
CA LYS A 606 1.32 -8.74 -22.66
C LYS A 606 -0.14 -9.11 -22.52
N ALA A 607 -1.06 -8.14 -22.60
CA ALA A 607 -2.49 -8.37 -22.48
C ALA A 607 -3.06 -9.28 -23.58
N ASP A 608 -3.97 -10.18 -23.21
CA ASP A 608 -4.65 -11.08 -24.15
C ASP A 608 -5.34 -10.33 -25.31
N ASP A 609 -5.94 -9.16 -25.03
CA ASP A 609 -6.58 -8.31 -26.04
C ASP A 609 -5.58 -7.78 -27.06
N PHE A 610 -4.40 -7.35 -26.61
CA PHE A 610 -3.32 -6.92 -27.50
C PHE A 610 -2.88 -8.06 -28.42
N GLN A 611 -2.63 -9.24 -27.85
CA GLN A 611 -2.20 -10.42 -28.60
C GLN A 611 -3.22 -10.82 -29.67
N ALA A 612 -4.51 -10.83 -29.33
CA ALA A 612 -5.60 -11.16 -30.26
C ALA A 612 -5.73 -10.15 -31.41
N LYS A 613 -5.60 -8.85 -31.11
CA LYS A 613 -5.64 -7.78 -32.12
C LYS A 613 -4.39 -7.78 -33.01
N LEU A 614 -3.21 -8.03 -32.44
CA LEU A 614 -1.98 -8.17 -33.20
C LEU A 614 -2.08 -9.33 -34.21
N LYS A 615 -2.58 -10.49 -33.77
CA LYS A 615 -2.85 -11.62 -34.68
C LYS A 615 -3.72 -11.19 -35.86
N THR A 616 -4.80 -10.46 -35.59
CA THR A 616 -5.72 -9.98 -36.62
C THR A 616 -5.01 -9.07 -37.64
N GLY A 617 -4.15 -8.16 -37.17
CA GLY A 617 -3.32 -7.30 -38.03
C GLY A 617 -2.34 -8.09 -38.91
N LEU A 618 -1.69 -9.12 -38.35
CA LEU A 618 -0.77 -9.98 -39.10
C LEU A 618 -1.49 -10.84 -40.14
N GLU A 619 -2.67 -11.36 -39.81
CA GLU A 619 -3.54 -12.07 -40.76
C GLU A 619 -3.98 -11.17 -41.91
N PHE A 620 -4.24 -9.88 -41.61
CA PHE A 620 -4.54 -8.88 -42.63
C PHE A 620 -3.35 -8.64 -43.56
N MET A 621 -2.13 -8.51 -43.04
CA MET A 621 -0.91 -8.40 -43.86
C MET A 621 -0.68 -9.63 -44.76
N ILE A 622 -1.00 -10.83 -44.28
CA ILE A 622 -0.88 -12.06 -45.08
C ILE A 622 -1.87 -12.05 -46.25
N ALA A 623 -3.06 -11.49 -46.05
CA ALA A 623 -4.15 -11.49 -47.02
C ALA A 623 -4.06 -10.37 -48.09
N HIS A 624 -3.19 -9.37 -47.90
CA HIS A 624 -3.08 -8.20 -48.77
C HIS A 624 -1.68 -8.06 -49.37
N GLU A 625 -1.54 -7.30 -50.45
CA GLU A 625 -0.24 -7.06 -51.08
C GLU A 625 0.54 -5.94 -50.37
N GLY A 626 1.86 -6.13 -50.23
CA GLY A 626 2.79 -5.08 -49.83
C GLY A 626 3.16 -4.12 -50.99
N PRO A 627 3.93 -3.05 -50.72
CA PRO A 627 4.57 -2.71 -49.45
C PRO A 627 3.60 -2.44 -48.30
N TYR A 628 4.01 -2.78 -47.08
CA TYR A 628 3.22 -2.64 -45.86
C TYR A 628 3.74 -1.47 -45.02
N ALA A 629 2.83 -0.77 -44.34
CA ALA A 629 3.18 0.11 -43.24
C ALA A 629 2.40 -0.26 -41.98
N PHE A 630 3.01 -0.12 -40.81
CA PHE A 630 2.27 -0.13 -39.55
C PHE A 630 2.58 1.12 -38.74
N HIS A 631 1.59 1.57 -37.98
CA HIS A 631 1.72 2.75 -37.14
C HIS A 631 0.93 2.61 -35.85
N CYS A 632 1.32 3.42 -34.87
CA CYS A 632 0.46 3.83 -33.78
C CYS A 632 0.38 5.37 -33.81
N THR A 633 0.23 6.05 -32.68
CA THR A 633 0.24 7.53 -32.66
C THR A 633 1.60 8.08 -33.09
N GLU A 634 2.68 7.69 -32.39
CA GLU A 634 4.05 8.15 -32.65
C GLU A 634 4.88 7.17 -33.49
N GLY A 635 4.38 5.95 -33.64
CA GLY A 635 5.17 4.85 -34.14
C GLY A 635 6.23 4.37 -33.12
N LYS A 636 6.03 4.55 -31.80
CA LYS A 636 7.00 4.17 -30.75
C LYS A 636 6.67 2.86 -30.02
N ASP A 637 5.54 2.79 -29.31
CA ASP A 637 5.25 1.71 -28.35
C ASP A 637 4.70 0.45 -29.03
N ARG A 638 3.41 0.48 -29.44
CA ARG A 638 2.74 -0.61 -30.18
C ARG A 638 3.49 -0.97 -31.46
N ALA A 639 3.92 0.04 -32.19
CA ALA A 639 4.74 -0.13 -33.40
C ALA A 639 6.15 -0.67 -33.07
N GLY A 640 6.70 -0.38 -31.89
CA GLY A 640 8.01 -0.87 -31.45
C GLY A 640 8.00 -2.35 -31.17
N PHE A 641 7.03 -2.80 -30.39
CA PHE A 641 6.86 -4.23 -30.16
C PHE A 641 6.58 -4.99 -31.47
N THR A 642 5.72 -4.43 -32.33
CA THR A 642 5.42 -5.03 -33.66
C THR A 642 6.66 -5.13 -34.53
N ALA A 643 7.51 -4.10 -34.57
CA ALA A 643 8.79 -4.13 -35.28
C ALA A 643 9.71 -5.21 -34.71
N ILE A 644 9.95 -5.21 -33.39
CA ILE A 644 10.80 -6.19 -32.69
C ILE A 644 10.37 -7.63 -33.02
N LEU A 645 9.07 -7.91 -32.98
CA LEU A 645 8.52 -9.23 -33.30
C LEU A 645 8.81 -9.64 -34.76
N LEU A 646 8.57 -8.75 -35.72
CA LEU A 646 8.77 -9.05 -37.14
C LEU A 646 10.26 -9.16 -37.50
N GLU A 647 11.11 -8.31 -36.93
CA GLU A 647 12.56 -8.36 -37.12
C GLU A 647 13.14 -9.65 -36.54
N ALA A 648 12.73 -10.03 -35.32
CA ALA A 648 13.09 -11.31 -34.72
C ALA A 648 12.63 -12.50 -35.58
N LEU A 649 11.37 -12.49 -36.04
CA LEU A 649 10.82 -13.52 -36.95
C LEU A 649 11.66 -13.67 -38.23
N MET A 650 12.20 -12.56 -38.72
CA MET A 650 13.03 -12.50 -39.93
C MET A 650 14.52 -12.69 -39.65
N GLY A 651 14.89 -13.10 -38.42
CA GLY A 651 16.26 -13.52 -38.10
C GLY A 651 17.22 -12.36 -37.79
N ALA A 652 16.72 -11.17 -37.51
CA ALA A 652 17.55 -10.07 -37.03
C ALA A 652 18.19 -10.42 -35.67
N SER A 653 19.44 -10.00 -35.48
CA SER A 653 20.14 -10.14 -34.20
C SER A 653 19.60 -9.15 -33.16
N GLN A 654 19.83 -9.44 -31.87
CA GLN A 654 19.48 -8.52 -30.79
C GLN A 654 20.06 -7.11 -31.02
N GLU A 655 21.30 -7.01 -31.49
CA GLU A 655 21.98 -5.74 -31.74
C GLU A 655 21.30 -4.94 -32.85
N GLU A 656 20.87 -5.60 -33.93
CA GLU A 656 20.14 -4.97 -35.04
C GLU A 656 18.76 -4.49 -34.60
N ILE A 657 18.03 -5.30 -33.84
CA ILE A 657 16.69 -4.97 -33.33
C ILE A 657 16.75 -3.77 -32.39
N VAL A 658 17.69 -3.79 -31.43
CA VAL A 658 17.89 -2.68 -30.50
C VAL A 658 18.30 -1.41 -31.24
N ALA A 659 19.15 -1.54 -32.26
CA ALA A 659 19.55 -0.39 -33.08
C ALA A 659 18.36 0.21 -33.85
N ASP A 660 17.52 -0.59 -34.51
CA ASP A 660 16.31 -0.07 -35.19
C ASP A 660 15.34 0.60 -34.21
N TYR A 661 15.08 -0.04 -33.08
CA TYR A 661 14.20 0.51 -32.05
C TYR A 661 14.67 1.89 -31.58
N MET A 662 15.97 2.03 -31.32
CA MET A 662 16.57 3.27 -30.81
C MET A 662 16.61 4.41 -31.82
N VAL A 663 16.47 4.15 -33.13
CA VAL A 663 16.39 5.23 -34.15
C VAL A 663 15.26 6.22 -33.82
N SER A 664 14.12 5.74 -33.30
CA SER A 664 13.02 6.62 -32.91
C SER A 664 13.45 7.59 -31.80
N TYR A 665 14.27 7.12 -30.84
CA TYR A 665 14.75 7.91 -29.71
C TYR A 665 15.87 8.88 -30.11
N GLU A 666 16.77 8.46 -30.99
CA GLU A 666 17.80 9.34 -31.57
C GLU A 666 17.15 10.49 -32.37
N ASN A 667 16.14 10.17 -33.18
CA ASN A 667 15.50 11.13 -34.09
C ASN A 667 14.49 12.06 -33.40
N TYR A 668 13.57 11.52 -32.59
CA TYR A 668 12.50 12.30 -31.98
C TYR A 668 12.93 13.08 -30.75
N TYR A 669 13.78 12.46 -29.96
CA TYR A 669 14.10 12.88 -28.60
C TYR A 669 15.57 13.28 -28.46
N HIS A 670 16.31 13.28 -29.58
CA HIS A 670 17.72 13.67 -29.65
C HIS A 670 18.61 12.90 -28.66
N VAL A 671 18.24 11.66 -28.33
CA VAL A 671 19.01 10.81 -27.43
C VAL A 671 20.36 10.52 -28.07
N GLU A 672 21.44 10.96 -27.44
CA GLU A 672 22.79 10.75 -27.97
C GLU A 672 23.14 9.26 -27.94
N LYS A 673 23.53 8.72 -29.10
CA LYS A 673 23.95 7.33 -29.25
C LYS A 673 25.06 6.96 -28.27
N ASN A 674 24.89 5.84 -27.57
CA ASN A 674 25.80 5.33 -26.52
C ASN A 674 25.91 6.16 -25.23
N SER A 675 25.11 7.22 -25.06
CA SER A 675 24.96 7.90 -23.76
C SER A 675 24.44 6.94 -22.69
N GLU A 676 24.54 7.32 -21.41
CA GLU A 676 23.95 6.51 -20.32
C GLU A 676 22.44 6.36 -20.50
N GLN A 677 21.76 7.44 -20.90
CA GLN A 677 20.34 7.44 -21.21
C GLN A 677 20.01 6.50 -22.38
N TYR A 678 20.82 6.49 -23.44
CA TYR A 678 20.66 5.54 -24.54
C TYR A 678 20.71 4.09 -24.05
N LYS A 679 21.68 3.74 -23.21
CA LYS A 679 21.84 2.38 -22.69
C LYS A 679 20.63 1.97 -21.85
N LEU A 680 20.16 2.87 -20.98
CA LEU A 680 19.02 2.62 -20.10
C LEU A 680 17.71 2.44 -20.89
N ILE A 681 17.44 3.29 -21.89
CA ILE A 681 16.26 3.15 -22.75
C ILE A 681 16.35 1.89 -23.61
N SER A 682 17.55 1.53 -24.09
CA SER A 682 17.73 0.35 -24.94
C SER A 682 17.36 -0.96 -24.23
N GLU A 683 17.47 -1.00 -22.90
CA GLU A 683 17.03 -2.15 -22.10
C GLU A 683 15.50 -2.39 -22.19
N VAL A 684 14.70 -1.39 -22.58
CA VAL A 684 13.27 -1.58 -22.85
C VAL A 684 13.07 -2.56 -24.01
N ALA A 685 13.82 -2.40 -25.12
CA ALA A 685 13.77 -3.32 -26.25
C ALA A 685 14.31 -4.71 -25.89
N VAL A 686 15.39 -4.77 -25.09
CA VAL A 686 15.92 -6.04 -24.57
C VAL A 686 14.90 -6.74 -23.67
N GLY A 687 14.15 -5.99 -22.85
CA GLY A 687 13.04 -6.50 -22.04
C GLY A 687 11.93 -7.11 -22.91
N MET A 688 11.50 -6.41 -23.96
CA MET A 688 10.51 -6.93 -24.92
C MET A 688 10.99 -8.22 -25.60
N LEU A 689 12.28 -8.34 -25.93
CA LEU A 689 12.86 -9.57 -26.47
C LEU A 689 12.87 -10.73 -25.46
N ARG A 690 13.12 -10.46 -24.17
CA ARG A 690 13.00 -11.46 -23.10
C ARG A 690 11.55 -11.94 -22.96
N ASP A 691 10.61 -10.99 -22.94
CA ASP A 691 9.18 -11.29 -22.86
C ASP A 691 8.73 -12.14 -24.06
N LEU A 692 9.17 -11.78 -25.28
CA LEU A 692 8.92 -12.54 -26.50
C LEU A 692 9.44 -13.99 -26.41
N ALA A 693 10.60 -14.17 -25.78
CA ALA A 693 11.21 -15.47 -25.55
C ALA A 693 10.60 -16.24 -24.34
N GLY A 694 9.62 -15.67 -23.64
CA GLY A 694 9.04 -16.27 -22.44
C GLY A 694 10.03 -16.39 -21.28
N LEU A 695 11.01 -15.48 -21.21
CA LEU A 695 12.07 -15.49 -20.21
C LEU A 695 11.79 -14.50 -19.10
N GLU A 696 12.25 -14.85 -17.89
CA GLU A 696 12.23 -13.95 -16.74
C GLU A 696 13.15 -12.74 -16.96
N LYS A 697 12.86 -11.65 -16.24
CA LYS A 697 13.67 -10.42 -16.26
C LYS A 697 15.12 -10.73 -15.88
N GLY A 698 16.06 -10.13 -16.61
CA GLY A 698 17.50 -10.35 -16.40
C GLY A 698 18.07 -11.63 -17.01
N ALA A 699 17.24 -12.50 -17.60
CA ALA A 699 17.73 -13.66 -18.34
C ALA A 699 18.66 -13.26 -19.49
N ASP A 700 19.69 -14.09 -19.71
CA ASP A 700 20.69 -13.91 -20.76
C ASP A 700 20.11 -14.29 -22.14
N LEU A 701 19.96 -13.30 -23.01
CA LEU A 701 19.48 -13.48 -24.39
C LEU A 701 20.56 -14.01 -25.35
N SER A 702 21.84 -14.03 -24.97
CA SER A 702 22.96 -14.32 -25.89
C SER A 702 22.91 -15.70 -26.54
N LYS A 703 22.15 -16.64 -25.97
CA LYS A 703 21.96 -18.01 -26.48
C LYS A 703 20.55 -18.30 -26.97
N VAL A 704 19.68 -17.29 -26.96
CA VAL A 704 18.28 -17.43 -27.37
C VAL A 704 18.20 -17.34 -28.88
N ASP A 705 17.51 -18.30 -29.48
CA ASP A 705 17.13 -18.23 -30.88
C ASP A 705 15.90 -17.31 -30.98
N LEU A 706 16.13 -16.03 -31.26
CA LEU A 706 15.09 -15.00 -31.32
C LEU A 706 14.07 -15.27 -32.44
N GLN A 707 14.51 -15.87 -33.55
CA GLN A 707 13.62 -16.27 -34.62
C GLN A 707 12.68 -17.36 -34.16
N LYS A 708 13.21 -18.37 -33.46
CA LYS A 708 12.37 -19.43 -32.88
C LYS A 708 11.42 -18.90 -31.82
N ALA A 709 11.88 -17.99 -30.96
CA ALA A 709 11.05 -17.31 -29.96
C ALA A 709 9.87 -16.56 -30.61
N ALA A 710 10.12 -15.81 -31.68
CA ALA A 710 9.07 -15.13 -32.44
C ALA A 710 8.07 -16.12 -33.07
N GLU A 711 8.54 -17.23 -33.65
CA GLU A 711 7.67 -18.28 -34.21
C GLU A 711 6.79 -18.93 -33.12
N ASP A 712 7.36 -19.18 -31.95
CA ASP A 712 6.65 -19.77 -30.81
C ASP A 712 5.62 -18.79 -30.24
N TYR A 713 5.95 -17.50 -30.12
CA TYR A 713 5.00 -16.44 -29.75
C TYR A 713 3.84 -16.36 -30.74
N LEU A 714 4.12 -16.29 -32.05
CA LEU A 714 3.07 -16.22 -33.08
C LEU A 714 2.16 -17.44 -33.06
N THR A 715 2.73 -18.62 -32.83
CA THR A 715 1.95 -19.86 -32.67
C THR A 715 1.10 -19.80 -31.39
N GLY A 716 1.66 -19.26 -30.30
CA GLY A 716 0.98 -19.09 -29.01
C GLY A 716 -0.25 -18.18 -29.09
N ILE A 717 -0.16 -17.08 -29.85
CA ILE A 717 -1.32 -16.19 -30.07
C ILE A 717 -2.30 -16.72 -31.12
N GLY A 718 -1.95 -17.82 -31.81
CA GLY A 718 -2.88 -18.59 -32.65
C GLY A 718 -2.66 -18.50 -34.17
N LEU A 719 -1.51 -18.04 -34.66
CA LEU A 719 -1.17 -18.18 -36.09
C LEU A 719 -0.76 -19.62 -36.40
N THR A 720 -1.12 -20.10 -37.59
CA THR A 720 -0.68 -21.39 -38.12
C THR A 720 0.73 -21.31 -38.72
N ALA A 721 1.42 -22.46 -38.81
CA ALA A 721 2.72 -22.53 -39.46
C ALA A 721 2.70 -22.04 -40.92
N ASP A 722 1.62 -22.31 -41.66
CA ASP A 722 1.44 -21.84 -43.03
C ASP A 722 1.29 -20.31 -43.09
N GLN A 723 0.56 -19.71 -42.15
CA GLN A 723 0.43 -18.25 -42.03
C GLN A 723 1.78 -17.60 -41.69
N ILE A 724 2.53 -18.17 -40.74
CA ILE A 724 3.87 -17.67 -40.38
C ILE A 724 4.80 -17.74 -41.60
N SER A 725 4.79 -18.86 -42.34
CA SER A 725 5.58 -19.02 -43.57
C SER A 725 5.18 -18.02 -44.66
N ALA A 726 3.88 -17.78 -44.85
CA ALA A 726 3.37 -16.79 -45.78
C ALA A 726 3.80 -15.37 -45.39
N LEU A 727 3.73 -15.01 -44.10
CA LEU A 727 4.21 -13.73 -43.60
C LEU A 727 5.71 -13.54 -43.87
N LYS A 728 6.55 -14.54 -43.56
CA LYS A 728 7.99 -14.51 -43.87
C LYS A 728 8.25 -14.35 -45.37
N THR A 729 7.45 -15.01 -46.21
CA THR A 729 7.55 -14.89 -47.67
C THR A 729 7.19 -13.48 -48.13
N ASN A 730 6.10 -12.91 -47.61
CA ASN A 730 5.66 -11.55 -47.93
C ASN A 730 6.73 -10.52 -47.55
N LEU A 731 7.41 -10.70 -46.41
CA LEU A 731 8.44 -9.79 -45.91
C LEU A 731 9.80 -9.92 -46.62
N SER A 732 10.13 -11.09 -47.15
CA SER A 732 11.42 -11.36 -47.83
C SER A 732 11.39 -11.18 -49.34
N THR A 733 10.21 -10.96 -49.94
CA THR A 733 10.06 -10.81 -51.39
C THR A 733 10.27 -9.36 -51.81
N PRO A 734 11.31 -9.02 -52.60
CA PRO A 734 11.55 -7.65 -53.05
C PRO A 734 10.40 -7.11 -53.90
N ILE A 735 10.12 -5.82 -53.77
CA ILE A 735 9.14 -5.12 -54.61
C ILE A 735 9.79 -4.79 -55.96
N GLU A 736 9.18 -5.22 -57.07
CA GLU A 736 9.59 -4.78 -58.41
C GLU A 736 9.19 -3.31 -58.58
N GLY A 737 10.19 -2.44 -58.80
CA GLY A 737 10.03 -0.97 -58.85
C GLY A 737 9.44 -0.40 -60.12
#